data_AF-A0A1S9AGL5-F1
#
_entry.id   AF-A0A1S9AGL5-F1
#
_cell.length_a   1.000
_cell.length_b   1.000
_cell.length_c   1.000
_cell.angle_alpha   90.00
_cell.angle_beta   90.00
_cell.angle_gamma   90.00
#
_symmetry.space_group_name_H-M   'P 1'
#
loop_
_entity.id
_entity.type
_entity.pdbx_description
1 polymer ?
#
loop_
_entity_poly.entity_id
_entity_poly.type
_entity_poly.pdbx_seq_one_letter_code
_entity_poly.pdbx_strand_id
1 'polypeptide(L)'
;MADNKAPVLKRFVLPSVIDIGPGPQPFKLVAEAEDGADGSGVAYVSLWMNRPLDVAGASSTTMLQFGYSWSADGFGDATPAVASADFTLREATPVGNYTVESVWVTDLAGNVAKYDTQQLQAMGINTALAVTGRAADVTAPVLTGLSLPATVDLSNGPAPLPLTVQATDGDGSGIELVTVWFYQSLATEGYRSSFLNLGNYLTNDDFRDATPNQATRVFELDPATPPGDYRVSHVTITDRAGNSRTVQGWELEAMGASTTMKVSGGGADDTPPELLDLWLPRTVSLQSGVPQTLAVSARDPGGKSVDSVIVTLDRKLALSDGLSDSLYIGRYSEGDNFLDASPQFGVDRFKLTQAATPGTYNILTVQLGDGKGNYKIYSALELQQMGINTAMTVLDRPALAAATPSAAPSGEGRFVVSLTSPDWAAKGVDSYAATLAFDPAKLRVVEASVSGAASASLPAIVNAQGRVTVSGSGDLAPGAALEIVLEAIDAGAPVQYALESFRVNGVAQVMGAGNLDTVRAGTEGADLLRDALPGLVDGRGGPDHLVFDGERAGYTVRKADTGFVLSTPGGERISLANVERIDFADRSVALDVNGVAGQAYRLYQAALDRRPDESGLGFWLKQMDAGAGLSSVARAFIQSAEFERKYGVEPSNDAFVSALYANILHRAPDAAGKAYWVEALKANFDRAEMLAAFSESAENVAQVVGSIENGFDYAG
;
A
#
# COMPACT_ATOMS: atom_id res chain seq x y z
N MET A 1 7.32 17.88 29.44
CA MET A 1 8.33 16.83 29.70
C MET A 1 7.60 15.49 29.60
N ALA A 2 8.26 14.40 29.19
CA ALA A 2 7.60 13.08 29.21
C ALA A 2 7.42 12.67 30.67
N ASP A 3 6.17 12.37 31.05
CA ASP A 3 5.85 11.88 32.38
C ASP A 3 6.14 10.39 32.46
N ASN A 4 7.08 10.03 33.34
CA ASN A 4 7.52 8.65 33.57
C ASN A 4 7.29 8.23 35.03
N LYS A 5 6.51 8.99 35.81
CA LYS A 5 6.22 8.67 37.21
C LYS A 5 4.86 8.00 37.29
N ALA A 6 4.78 6.93 38.07
CA ALA A 6 3.50 6.26 38.30
C ALA A 6 2.66 7.02 39.35
N PRO A 7 1.32 7.06 39.20
CA PRO A 7 0.44 7.74 40.13
C PRO A 7 0.37 7.03 41.50
N VAL A 8 -0.03 7.76 42.53
CA VAL A 8 -0.08 7.26 43.92
C VAL A 8 -1.52 7.14 44.41
N LEU A 9 -1.91 5.93 44.84
CA LEU A 9 -3.20 5.68 45.48
C LEU A 9 -3.17 6.21 46.93
N LYS A 10 -4.17 7.01 47.31
CA LYS A 10 -4.31 7.57 48.66
C LYS A 10 -5.43 6.90 49.45
N ARG A 11 -6.55 6.64 48.78
CA ARG A 11 -7.73 6.05 49.41
C ARG A 11 -8.46 5.18 48.42
N PHE A 12 -8.99 4.06 48.89
CA PHE A 12 -9.90 3.22 48.13
C PHE A 12 -11.01 2.72 49.07
N VAL A 13 -12.26 2.84 48.64
CA VAL A 13 -13.44 2.43 49.42
C VAL A 13 -14.12 1.28 48.71
N LEU A 14 -14.16 0.14 49.41
CA LEU A 14 -14.89 -1.06 49.05
C LEU A 14 -15.80 -1.43 50.23
N PRO A 15 -17.11 -1.64 50.03
CA PRO A 15 -18.00 -2.14 51.08
C PRO A 15 -17.53 -3.49 51.64
N SER A 16 -17.70 -3.69 52.94
CA SER A 16 -17.31 -4.93 53.60
C SER A 16 -18.32 -6.06 53.43
N VAL A 17 -19.60 -5.72 53.22
CA VAL A 17 -20.71 -6.68 53.04
C VAL A 17 -21.68 -6.15 51.98
N ILE A 18 -22.14 -7.03 51.09
CA ILE A 18 -23.27 -6.78 50.18
C ILE A 18 -24.25 -7.94 50.32
N ASP A 19 -25.49 -7.66 50.72
CA ASP A 19 -26.54 -8.66 50.88
C ASP A 19 -27.47 -8.70 49.65
N ILE A 20 -27.23 -9.65 48.75
CA ILE A 20 -28.02 -9.84 47.52
C ILE A 20 -29.35 -10.57 47.75
N GLY A 21 -29.69 -10.96 48.98
CA GLY A 21 -30.94 -11.66 49.30
C GLY A 21 -32.24 -10.95 48.87
N PRO A 22 -32.34 -9.61 48.91
CA PRO A 22 -33.54 -8.88 48.48
C PRO A 22 -33.63 -8.60 46.97
N GLY A 23 -32.62 -8.95 46.17
CA GLY A 23 -32.55 -8.57 44.76
C GLY A 23 -31.17 -8.01 44.36
N PRO A 24 -30.99 -7.52 43.11
CA PRO A 24 -29.75 -6.88 42.69
C PRO A 24 -29.45 -5.68 43.59
N GLN A 25 -28.23 -5.61 44.13
CA GLN A 25 -27.85 -4.58 45.10
C GLN A 25 -26.86 -3.58 44.51
N PRO A 26 -27.15 -2.27 44.59
CA PRO A 26 -26.17 -1.26 44.25
C PRO A 26 -25.05 -1.18 45.29
N PHE A 27 -23.84 -0.91 44.84
CA PHE A 27 -22.69 -0.60 45.67
C PHE A 27 -21.79 0.43 44.97
N LYS A 28 -21.10 1.25 45.77
CA LYS A 28 -20.26 2.34 45.27
C LYS A 28 -18.79 2.07 45.51
N LEU A 29 -17.96 2.21 44.48
CA LEU A 29 -16.51 2.28 44.60
C LEU A 29 -16.06 3.73 44.59
N VAL A 30 -15.08 4.05 45.43
CA VAL A 30 -14.46 5.39 45.48
C VAL A 30 -12.95 5.24 45.54
N ALA A 31 -12.23 5.99 44.72
CA ALA A 31 -10.77 6.04 44.74
C ALA A 31 -10.29 7.49 44.80
N GLU A 32 -9.25 7.73 45.58
CA GLU A 32 -8.50 8.98 45.62
C GLU A 32 -7.06 8.68 45.23
N ALA A 33 -6.56 9.34 44.20
CA ALA A 33 -5.22 9.14 43.69
C ALA A 33 -4.62 10.47 43.22
N GLU A 34 -3.30 10.59 43.27
CA GLU A 34 -2.58 11.78 42.83
C GLU A 34 -1.45 11.41 41.87
N ASP A 35 -1.13 12.32 40.95
CA ASP A 35 -0.06 12.13 39.97
C ASP A 35 0.99 13.25 40.05
N GLY A 36 1.26 13.73 41.28
CA GLY A 36 2.21 14.83 41.53
C GLY A 36 1.87 16.15 40.81
N ALA A 37 2.72 17.16 40.98
CA ALA A 37 2.53 18.47 40.32
C ALA A 37 3.06 18.49 38.86
N ASP A 38 3.92 17.52 38.51
CA ASP A 38 4.58 17.41 37.20
C ASP A 38 4.03 16.25 36.34
N GLY A 39 3.06 15.48 36.85
CA GLY A 39 2.50 14.32 36.15
C GLY A 39 1.33 14.65 35.23
N SER A 40 0.94 13.67 34.43
CA SER A 40 -0.07 13.75 33.37
C SER A 40 -1.51 13.72 33.91
N GLY A 41 -1.71 13.32 35.16
CA GLY A 41 -3.01 13.18 35.81
C GLY A 41 -3.52 11.75 35.76
N VAL A 42 -4.36 11.37 36.73
CA VAL A 42 -4.89 10.00 36.83
C VAL A 42 -5.96 9.77 35.77
N ALA A 43 -5.83 8.69 34.99
CA ALA A 43 -6.77 8.32 33.93
C ALA A 43 -7.91 7.43 34.42
N TYR A 44 -7.60 6.38 35.20
CA TYR A 44 -8.59 5.45 35.75
C TYR A 44 -7.98 4.53 36.83
N VAL A 45 -8.86 3.83 37.55
CA VAL A 45 -8.50 2.80 38.53
C VAL A 45 -9.17 1.47 38.17
N SER A 46 -8.42 0.37 38.28
CA SER A 46 -8.92 -0.99 38.11
C SER A 46 -8.77 -1.80 39.39
N LEU A 47 -9.86 -2.41 39.84
CA LEU A 47 -9.95 -3.34 40.97
C LEU A 47 -9.96 -4.78 40.45
N TRP A 48 -9.09 -5.63 40.98
CA TRP A 48 -9.01 -7.05 40.67
C TRP A 48 -9.40 -7.90 41.89
N MET A 49 -10.33 -8.82 41.69
CA MET A 49 -10.88 -9.72 42.70
C MET A 49 -10.43 -11.16 42.46
N ASN A 50 -10.27 -11.93 43.53
CA ASN A 50 -9.82 -13.33 43.47
C ASN A 50 -10.79 -14.31 42.79
N ARG A 51 -12.04 -13.89 42.57
CA ARG A 51 -13.04 -14.68 41.86
C ARG A 51 -14.10 -13.76 41.22
N PRO A 52 -14.83 -14.21 40.19
CA PRO A 52 -15.72 -13.36 39.43
C PRO A 52 -16.90 -12.81 40.24
N LEU A 53 -17.22 -11.54 40.01
CA LEU A 53 -18.44 -10.86 40.43
C LEU A 53 -19.41 -10.78 39.26
N ASP A 54 -20.71 -10.91 39.52
CA ASP A 54 -21.73 -10.73 38.51
C ASP A 54 -22.37 -9.33 38.62
N VAL A 55 -21.99 -8.44 37.72
CA VAL A 55 -22.36 -7.01 37.76
C VAL A 55 -23.28 -6.66 36.59
N ALA A 56 -24.35 -5.91 36.85
CA ALA A 56 -25.28 -5.49 35.82
C ALA A 56 -24.55 -4.69 34.71
N GLY A 57 -24.82 -5.02 33.45
CA GLY A 57 -24.17 -4.40 32.28
C GLY A 57 -22.79 -4.96 31.92
N ALA A 58 -22.26 -5.92 32.67
CA ALA A 58 -21.03 -6.66 32.36
C ALA A 58 -21.26 -8.18 32.40
N SER A 59 -20.45 -8.93 31.66
CA SER A 59 -20.30 -10.38 31.88
C SER A 59 -19.59 -10.63 33.21
N SER A 60 -19.74 -11.84 33.77
CA SER A 60 -19.04 -12.25 35.00
C SER A 60 -17.54 -11.94 34.90
N THR A 61 -17.04 -11.10 35.80
CA THR A 61 -15.70 -10.49 35.68
C THR A 61 -14.96 -10.50 37.02
N THR A 62 -13.64 -10.69 36.98
CA THR A 62 -12.76 -10.48 38.13
C THR A 62 -12.27 -9.03 38.24
N MET A 63 -12.55 -8.19 37.23
CA MET A 63 -12.03 -6.83 37.14
C MET A 63 -13.17 -5.80 37.03
N LEU A 64 -13.10 -4.75 37.85
CA LEU A 64 -13.96 -3.57 37.77
C LEU A 64 -13.10 -2.33 37.54
N GLN A 65 -13.47 -1.46 36.60
CA GLN A 65 -12.69 -0.27 36.24
C GLN A 65 -13.56 0.98 36.20
N PHE A 66 -13.06 2.09 36.73
CA PHE A 66 -13.78 3.35 36.80
C PHE A 66 -12.85 4.57 36.87
N GLY A 67 -13.44 5.77 36.79
CA GLY A 67 -12.73 7.05 36.95
C GLY A 67 -12.25 7.71 35.67
N TYR A 68 -12.69 7.21 34.50
CA TYR A 68 -12.38 7.83 33.21
C TYR A 68 -12.82 9.29 33.13
N SER A 69 -12.09 10.09 32.35
CA SER A 69 -12.35 11.52 32.15
C SER A 69 -13.71 11.86 31.52
N TRP A 70 -14.34 10.92 30.83
CA TRP A 70 -15.68 11.06 30.26
C TRP A 70 -16.81 10.59 31.19
N SER A 71 -16.47 10.03 32.36
CA SER A 71 -17.46 9.62 33.36
C SER A 71 -17.88 10.82 34.24
N ALA A 72 -19.13 10.80 34.71
CA ALA A 72 -19.71 11.91 35.47
C ALA A 72 -18.97 12.23 36.78
N ASP A 73 -18.37 11.20 37.40
CA ASP A 73 -17.60 11.27 38.66
C ASP A 73 -16.15 10.77 38.44
N GLY A 74 -15.47 11.30 37.42
CA GLY A 74 -14.10 10.94 37.04
C GLY A 74 -13.02 11.81 37.71
N PHE A 75 -11.74 11.43 37.65
CA PHE A 75 -10.64 12.16 38.33
C PHE A 75 -10.42 13.63 37.91
N GLY A 76 -11.18 14.15 36.93
CA GLY A 76 -11.07 15.51 36.40
C GLY A 76 -12.00 16.55 37.01
N ASP A 77 -12.86 16.18 37.97
CA ASP A 77 -13.97 17.02 38.46
C ASP A 77 -13.77 17.69 39.84
N ALA A 78 -12.76 17.27 40.62
CA ALA A 78 -12.53 17.78 41.98
C ALA A 78 -11.05 17.77 42.43
N THR A 79 -10.73 18.61 43.42
CA THR A 79 -9.48 18.59 44.19
C THR A 79 -9.78 18.31 45.67
N PRO A 80 -9.25 17.22 46.28
CA PRO A 80 -8.33 16.23 45.70
C PRO A 80 -9.00 15.35 44.62
N ALA A 81 -8.19 14.78 43.73
CA ALA A 81 -8.65 13.98 42.59
C ALA A 81 -9.28 12.66 43.09
N VAL A 82 -10.60 12.67 43.18
CA VAL A 82 -11.43 11.57 43.65
C VAL A 82 -12.32 11.14 42.51
N ALA A 83 -12.35 9.85 42.21
CA ALA A 83 -13.33 9.27 41.30
C ALA A 83 -14.26 8.32 42.04
N SER A 84 -15.47 8.15 41.53
CA SER A 84 -16.39 7.14 42.04
C SER A 84 -17.28 6.54 40.96
N ALA A 85 -17.78 5.33 41.21
CA ALA A 85 -18.73 4.68 40.31
C ALA A 85 -19.69 3.80 41.10
N ASP A 86 -20.96 3.83 40.68
CA ASP A 86 -22.01 2.95 41.17
C ASP A 86 -22.06 1.70 40.29
N PHE A 87 -22.05 0.54 40.94
CA PHE A 87 -22.19 -0.77 40.33
C PHE A 87 -23.40 -1.48 40.95
N THR A 88 -24.02 -2.39 40.21
CA THR A 88 -25.12 -3.22 40.75
C THR A 88 -24.71 -4.67 40.72
N LEU A 89 -24.54 -5.27 41.89
CA LEU A 89 -24.25 -6.69 42.05
C LEU A 89 -25.54 -7.50 41.88
N ARG A 90 -25.54 -8.46 40.96
CA ARG A 90 -26.70 -9.31 40.68
C ARG A 90 -26.77 -10.50 41.65
N GLU A 91 -27.98 -11.01 41.82
CA GLU A 91 -28.32 -12.16 42.67
C GLU A 91 -27.57 -13.45 42.27
N ALA A 92 -27.11 -13.56 41.02
CA ALA A 92 -26.32 -14.68 40.54
C ALA A 92 -24.85 -14.65 41.02
N THR A 93 -24.41 -13.60 41.72
CA THR A 93 -23.06 -13.55 42.30
C THR A 93 -22.92 -14.61 43.40
N PRO A 94 -21.94 -15.53 43.32
CA PRO A 94 -21.75 -16.54 44.35
C PRO A 94 -21.53 -15.95 45.75
N VAL A 95 -22.38 -16.31 46.71
CA VAL A 95 -22.19 -15.93 48.11
C VAL A 95 -20.83 -16.40 48.65
N GLY A 96 -20.30 -15.69 49.64
CA GLY A 96 -19.03 -15.98 50.29
C GLY A 96 -18.05 -14.81 50.21
N ASN A 97 -16.82 -15.09 50.67
CA ASN A 97 -15.80 -14.07 50.82
C ASN A 97 -15.02 -13.86 49.53
N TYR A 98 -14.93 -12.61 49.13
CA TYR A 98 -14.12 -12.11 48.05
C TYR A 98 -12.94 -11.33 48.62
N THR A 99 -11.79 -11.43 47.94
CA THR A 99 -10.57 -10.73 48.33
C THR A 99 -10.07 -9.92 47.15
N VAL A 100 -9.66 -8.68 47.43
CA VAL A 100 -8.99 -7.82 46.46
C VAL A 100 -7.58 -8.36 46.23
N GLU A 101 -7.29 -8.82 45.02
CA GLU A 101 -5.95 -9.27 44.62
C GLU A 101 -5.03 -8.08 44.36
N SER A 102 -5.54 -7.09 43.62
CA SER A 102 -4.79 -5.87 43.38
C SER A 102 -5.67 -4.68 42.99
N VAL A 103 -5.16 -3.47 43.22
CA VAL A 103 -5.70 -2.22 42.67
C VAL A 103 -4.63 -1.58 41.80
N TRP A 104 -5.00 -1.23 40.56
CA TRP A 104 -4.11 -0.59 39.60
C TRP A 104 -4.58 0.84 39.38
N VAL A 105 -3.66 1.79 39.44
CA VAL A 105 -3.90 3.20 39.12
C VAL A 105 -3.08 3.55 37.89
N THR A 106 -3.73 4.04 36.85
CA THR A 106 -3.10 4.38 35.57
C THR A 106 -3.23 5.87 35.32
N ASP A 107 -2.15 6.51 34.89
CA ASP A 107 -2.17 7.93 34.48
C ASP A 107 -2.50 8.11 32.98
N LEU A 108 -2.58 9.36 32.52
CA LEU A 108 -2.87 9.69 31.12
C LEU A 108 -1.69 9.45 30.18
N ALA A 109 -0.47 9.28 30.71
CA ALA A 109 0.74 8.91 29.97
C ALA A 109 0.91 7.38 29.82
N GLY A 110 0.11 6.57 30.53
CA GLY A 110 0.15 5.11 30.53
C GLY A 110 1.04 4.50 31.61
N ASN A 111 1.59 5.27 32.56
CA ASN A 111 2.30 4.71 33.72
C ASN A 111 1.30 4.11 34.70
N VAL A 112 1.66 2.98 35.31
CA VAL A 112 0.77 2.19 36.17
C VAL A 112 1.42 1.92 37.51
N ALA A 113 0.74 2.30 38.60
CA ALA A 113 1.05 1.82 39.95
C ALA A 113 0.13 0.67 40.33
N LYS A 114 0.70 -0.41 40.86
CA LYS A 114 -0.03 -1.62 41.26
C LYS A 114 0.16 -1.85 42.76
N TYR A 115 -0.95 -2.03 43.45
CA TYR A 115 -1.00 -2.28 44.88
C TYR A 115 -1.59 -3.67 45.11
N ASP A 116 -0.81 -4.58 45.68
CA ASP A 116 -1.30 -5.91 46.06
C ASP A 116 -2.10 -5.89 47.37
N THR A 117 -2.73 -7.02 47.71
CA THR A 117 -3.53 -7.17 48.94
C THR A 117 -2.78 -6.73 50.21
N GLN A 118 -1.50 -7.09 50.34
CA GLN A 118 -0.72 -6.82 51.54
C GLN A 118 -0.39 -5.32 51.66
N GLN A 119 -0.04 -4.69 50.54
CA GLN A 119 0.21 -3.25 50.45
C GLN A 119 -1.06 -2.45 50.77
N LEU A 120 -2.20 -2.84 50.21
CA LEU A 120 -3.49 -2.20 50.49
C LEU A 120 -3.88 -2.32 51.97
N GLN A 121 -3.68 -3.50 52.58
CA GLN A 121 -3.91 -3.69 54.02
C GLN A 121 -2.98 -2.83 54.88
N ALA A 122 -1.70 -2.70 54.51
CA ALA A 122 -0.75 -1.83 55.19
C ALA A 122 -1.13 -0.34 55.10
N MET A 123 -1.86 0.05 54.05
CA MET A 123 -2.46 1.37 53.88
C MET A 123 -3.78 1.55 54.63
N GLY A 124 -4.28 0.51 55.31
CA GLY A 124 -5.57 0.52 56.02
C GLY A 124 -6.80 0.44 55.10
N ILE A 125 -6.61 0.03 53.84
CA ILE A 125 -7.69 -0.13 52.86
C ILE A 125 -8.38 -1.49 53.05
N ASN A 126 -9.72 -1.48 53.03
CA ASN A 126 -10.49 -2.72 53.07
C ASN A 126 -10.23 -3.56 51.81
N THR A 127 -9.80 -4.81 52.01
CA THR A 127 -9.47 -5.76 50.93
C THR A 127 -10.40 -6.98 50.92
N ALA A 128 -11.45 -6.98 51.75
CA ALA A 128 -12.39 -8.07 51.84
C ALA A 128 -13.83 -7.59 51.59
N LEU A 129 -14.57 -8.37 50.81
CA LEU A 129 -15.99 -8.19 50.56
C LEU A 129 -16.71 -9.51 50.85
N ALA A 130 -17.63 -9.51 51.80
CA ALA A 130 -18.52 -10.65 52.03
C ALA A 130 -19.81 -10.45 51.21
N VAL A 131 -20.08 -11.35 50.28
CA VAL A 131 -21.38 -11.39 49.59
C VAL A 131 -22.27 -12.38 50.33
N THR A 132 -23.41 -11.90 50.84
CA THR A 132 -24.38 -12.70 51.62
C THR A 132 -25.73 -12.71 50.91
N GLY A 133 -26.58 -13.70 51.19
CA GLY A 133 -27.90 -13.82 50.54
C GLY A 133 -28.32 -15.28 50.39
N ARG A 134 -29.34 -15.55 49.54
CA ARG A 134 -29.73 -16.93 49.20
C ARG A 134 -28.66 -17.60 48.33
N ALA A 135 -28.59 -18.92 48.38
CA ALA A 135 -27.71 -19.70 47.51
C ALA A 135 -28.07 -19.43 46.04
N ALA A 136 -27.09 -19.50 45.14
CA ALA A 136 -27.31 -19.36 43.71
C ALA A 136 -28.41 -20.32 43.27
N ASP A 137 -29.38 -19.79 42.53
CA ASP A 137 -30.41 -20.60 41.91
C ASP A 137 -29.77 -21.50 40.84
N VAL A 138 -29.99 -22.81 40.98
CA VAL A 138 -29.46 -23.86 40.10
C VAL A 138 -30.59 -24.67 39.45
N THR A 139 -31.84 -24.24 39.64
CA THR A 139 -33.02 -24.96 39.18
C THR A 139 -33.38 -24.46 37.79
N ALA A 140 -33.29 -25.32 36.77
CA ALA A 140 -33.73 -24.92 35.45
C ALA A 140 -35.25 -24.71 35.38
N PRO A 141 -35.73 -23.71 34.60
CA PRO A 141 -37.14 -23.40 34.49
C PRO A 141 -37.93 -24.47 33.75
N VAL A 142 -39.25 -24.49 33.97
CA VAL A 142 -40.17 -25.50 33.42
C VAL A 142 -41.17 -24.85 32.47
N LEU A 143 -41.25 -25.36 31.23
CA LEU A 143 -42.33 -25.01 30.31
C LEU A 143 -43.64 -25.64 30.77
N THR A 144 -44.71 -24.87 30.84
CA THR A 144 -46.05 -25.35 31.23
C THR A 144 -47.08 -25.20 30.11
N GLY A 145 -46.81 -24.40 29.07
CA GLY A 145 -47.67 -24.28 27.90
C GLY A 145 -47.07 -23.48 26.76
N LEU A 146 -47.50 -23.77 25.54
CA LEU A 146 -47.15 -23.05 24.32
C LEU A 146 -48.39 -22.97 23.41
N SER A 147 -48.69 -21.77 22.93
CA SER A 147 -49.82 -21.52 22.04
C SER A 147 -49.41 -20.63 20.86
N LEU A 148 -49.73 -21.10 19.66
CA LEU A 148 -49.62 -20.39 18.38
C LEU A 148 -50.94 -20.52 17.60
N PRO A 149 -51.25 -19.58 16.69
CA PRO A 149 -52.41 -19.68 15.81
C PRO A 149 -52.30 -20.91 14.90
N ALA A 150 -53.43 -21.55 14.61
CA ALA A 150 -53.49 -22.67 13.68
C ALA A 150 -53.21 -22.24 12.23
N THR A 151 -53.59 -21.00 11.87
CA THR A 151 -53.44 -20.45 10.53
C THR A 151 -53.09 -18.97 10.58
N VAL A 152 -52.21 -18.52 9.67
CA VAL A 152 -51.96 -17.09 9.41
C VAL A 152 -52.08 -16.84 7.91
N ASP A 153 -52.94 -15.89 7.52
CA ASP A 153 -53.18 -15.54 6.13
C ASP A 153 -52.53 -14.19 5.77
N LEU A 154 -51.62 -14.23 4.80
CA LEU A 154 -50.84 -13.08 4.32
C LEU A 154 -51.36 -12.52 3.00
N SER A 155 -52.52 -13.01 2.53
CA SER A 155 -53.13 -12.62 1.25
C SER A 155 -53.39 -11.11 1.11
N ASN A 156 -53.50 -10.39 2.24
CA ASN A 156 -53.79 -8.95 2.30
C ASN A 156 -52.63 -8.11 2.88
N GLY A 157 -51.41 -8.65 2.94
CA GLY A 157 -50.25 -7.99 3.53
C GLY A 157 -49.79 -8.63 4.85
N PRO A 158 -48.90 -7.95 5.62
CA PRO A 158 -48.43 -8.44 6.91
C PRO A 158 -49.58 -8.76 7.88
N ALA A 159 -49.44 -9.83 8.65
CA ALA A 159 -50.48 -10.30 9.57
C ALA A 159 -49.91 -10.59 10.97
N PRO A 160 -50.72 -10.43 12.04
CA PRO A 160 -50.27 -10.70 13.40
C PRO A 160 -50.08 -12.20 13.66
N LEU A 161 -48.97 -12.55 14.30
CA LEU A 161 -48.61 -13.86 14.82
C LEU A 161 -48.52 -13.78 16.35
N PRO A 162 -49.63 -13.99 17.09
CA PRO A 162 -49.59 -14.07 18.54
C PRO A 162 -48.89 -15.35 18.98
N LEU A 163 -47.86 -15.21 19.82
CA LEU A 163 -47.14 -16.30 20.44
C LEU A 163 -47.26 -16.17 21.96
N THR A 164 -47.90 -17.15 22.58
CA THR A 164 -48.08 -17.20 24.04
C THR A 164 -47.30 -18.37 24.61
N VAL A 165 -46.45 -18.08 25.59
CA VAL A 165 -45.70 -19.09 26.32
C VAL A 165 -46.06 -19.02 27.80
N GLN A 166 -46.26 -20.18 28.41
CA GLN A 166 -46.38 -20.36 29.84
C GLN A 166 -45.18 -21.15 30.35
N ALA A 167 -44.48 -20.61 31.34
CA ALA A 167 -43.32 -21.22 31.97
C ALA A 167 -43.29 -20.82 33.45
N THR A 168 -42.72 -21.65 34.32
CA THR A 168 -42.57 -21.34 35.73
C THR A 168 -41.17 -21.74 36.20
N ASP A 169 -40.66 -20.97 37.15
CA ASP A 169 -39.39 -21.23 37.81
C ASP A 169 -39.56 -21.57 39.31
N GLY A 170 -40.81 -21.77 39.75
CA GLY A 170 -41.13 -22.01 41.15
C GLY A 170 -40.65 -20.87 42.07
N ASP A 171 -39.81 -21.21 43.05
CA ASP A 171 -39.17 -20.26 43.99
C ASP A 171 -37.77 -19.79 43.50
N GLY A 172 -37.42 -20.05 42.24
CA GLY A 172 -36.15 -19.69 41.60
C GLY A 172 -36.01 -18.21 41.25
N SER A 173 -35.03 -17.90 40.40
CA SER A 173 -34.63 -16.55 39.96
C SER A 173 -35.61 -15.91 38.97
N GLY A 174 -36.56 -16.69 38.45
CA GLY A 174 -37.57 -16.26 37.49
C GLY A 174 -37.06 -16.34 36.05
N ILE A 175 -37.99 -16.26 35.09
CA ILE A 175 -37.67 -16.43 33.67
C ILE A 175 -36.98 -15.17 33.11
N GLU A 176 -35.91 -15.36 32.34
CA GLU A 176 -35.21 -14.31 31.59
C GLU A 176 -35.60 -14.30 30.10
N LEU A 177 -35.54 -15.48 29.46
CA LEU A 177 -35.68 -15.61 28.01
C LEU A 177 -36.36 -16.93 27.65
N VAL A 178 -37.31 -16.85 26.72
CA VAL A 178 -37.86 -18.01 26.02
C VAL A 178 -37.60 -17.86 24.52
N THR A 179 -36.99 -18.88 23.90
CA THR A 179 -36.79 -18.96 22.46
C THR A 179 -37.55 -20.14 21.89
N VAL A 180 -38.46 -19.88 20.96
CA VAL A 180 -39.23 -20.89 20.22
C VAL A 180 -38.60 -21.12 18.86
N TRP A 181 -38.08 -22.31 18.59
CA TRP A 181 -37.41 -22.66 17.34
C TRP A 181 -38.35 -23.39 16.39
N PHE A 182 -38.24 -23.13 15.09
CA PHE A 182 -39.01 -23.74 14.01
C PHE A 182 -38.09 -24.52 13.07
N TYR A 183 -38.63 -25.55 12.41
CA TYR A 183 -37.92 -26.26 11.34
C TYR A 183 -37.75 -25.41 10.07
N GLN A 184 -38.61 -24.41 9.88
CA GLN A 184 -38.58 -23.47 8.75
C GLN A 184 -38.42 -22.04 9.24
N SER A 185 -37.76 -21.19 8.46
CA SER A 185 -37.59 -19.77 8.78
C SER A 185 -38.85 -18.96 8.51
N LEU A 186 -39.24 -18.12 9.46
CA LEU A 186 -40.33 -17.16 9.37
C LEU A 186 -39.74 -15.78 9.05
N ALA A 187 -40.47 -14.95 8.30
CA ALA A 187 -40.12 -13.53 8.13
C ALA A 187 -40.97 -12.67 9.07
N THR A 188 -40.36 -12.08 10.09
CA THR A 188 -41.03 -11.27 11.10
C THR A 188 -40.28 -9.97 11.33
N GLU A 189 -40.99 -8.83 11.44
CA GLU A 189 -40.40 -7.52 11.78
C GLU A 189 -39.21 -7.13 10.87
N GLY A 190 -39.26 -7.54 9.60
CA GLY A 190 -38.21 -7.31 8.60
C GLY A 190 -37.07 -8.34 8.61
N TYR A 191 -36.99 -9.27 9.56
CA TYR A 191 -35.93 -10.29 9.67
C TYR A 191 -36.43 -11.68 9.30
N ARG A 192 -35.58 -12.53 8.73
CA ARG A 192 -35.85 -13.96 8.59
C ARG A 192 -35.07 -14.76 9.62
N SER A 193 -35.77 -15.57 10.40
CA SER A 193 -35.14 -16.42 11.40
C SER A 193 -35.94 -17.70 11.61
N SER A 194 -35.27 -18.76 12.06
CA SER A 194 -35.90 -20.01 12.48
C SER A 194 -36.30 -19.99 13.96
N PHE A 195 -36.32 -18.83 14.62
CA PHE A 195 -36.65 -18.73 16.03
C PHE A 195 -37.36 -17.42 16.38
N LEU A 196 -38.19 -17.45 17.42
CA LEU A 196 -38.87 -16.29 17.96
C LEU A 196 -38.55 -16.16 19.45
N ASN A 197 -38.14 -14.96 19.87
CA ASN A 197 -37.77 -14.67 21.26
C ASN A 197 -38.88 -13.94 22.01
N LEU A 198 -39.23 -14.44 23.20
CA LEU A 198 -40.03 -13.76 24.20
C LEU A 198 -39.14 -13.46 25.42
N GLY A 199 -38.94 -12.17 25.72
CA GLY A 199 -38.00 -11.68 26.75
C GLY A 199 -36.76 -10.97 26.15
N ASN A 200 -36.07 -10.18 27.00
CA ASN A 200 -34.92 -9.25 26.77
C ASN A 200 -35.28 -7.72 26.85
N TYR A 201 -34.28 -6.87 27.16
CA TYR A 201 -34.28 -5.44 27.60
C TYR A 201 -35.15 -4.41 26.85
N LEU A 202 -35.92 -4.78 25.81
CA LEU A 202 -36.57 -3.85 24.88
C LEU A 202 -38.08 -4.07 24.67
N THR A 203 -38.74 -5.02 25.33
CA THR A 203 -40.17 -5.33 25.09
C THR A 203 -41.03 -5.24 26.36
N ASN A 204 -42.26 -4.68 26.22
CA ASN A 204 -43.21 -4.35 27.31
C ASN A 204 -43.97 -5.53 27.96
N ASP A 205 -43.82 -6.76 27.46
CA ASP A 205 -44.41 -7.98 28.06
C ASP A 205 -43.31 -9.04 28.19
N ASP A 206 -42.30 -8.69 29.00
CA ASP A 206 -41.28 -9.63 29.48
C ASP A 206 -41.82 -10.32 30.73
N PHE A 207 -41.35 -11.52 31.07
CA PHE A 207 -41.74 -12.29 32.26
C PHE A 207 -41.36 -11.58 33.61
N ARG A 208 -41.38 -10.24 33.64
CA ARG A 208 -41.18 -9.33 34.78
C ARG A 208 -42.50 -8.74 35.31
N ASP A 209 -43.63 -8.93 34.64
CA ASP A 209 -44.94 -8.49 35.15
C ASP A 209 -45.47 -9.41 36.28
N ALA A 210 -46.48 -8.93 37.02
CA ALA A 210 -46.99 -9.59 38.23
C ALA A 210 -47.76 -10.90 37.97
N THR A 211 -47.72 -11.45 36.75
CA THR A 211 -48.28 -12.74 36.36
C THR A 211 -47.14 -13.68 35.94
N PRO A 212 -46.43 -14.31 36.89
CA PRO A 212 -45.08 -14.88 36.68
C PRO A 212 -44.99 -16.09 35.74
N ASN A 213 -46.12 -16.51 35.16
CA ASN A 213 -46.25 -17.81 34.52
C ASN A 213 -46.70 -17.74 33.05
N GLN A 214 -46.83 -16.54 32.45
CA GLN A 214 -47.27 -16.38 31.07
C GLN A 214 -46.72 -15.10 30.44
N ALA A 215 -46.24 -15.17 29.20
CA ALA A 215 -45.94 -14.00 28.36
C ALA A 215 -46.59 -14.17 26.99
N THR A 216 -47.11 -13.08 26.40
CA THR A 216 -47.69 -13.08 25.05
C THR A 216 -47.10 -11.98 24.21
N ARG A 217 -46.33 -12.35 23.19
CA ARG A 217 -45.83 -11.41 22.18
C ARG A 217 -46.55 -11.60 20.86
N VAL A 218 -47.03 -10.49 20.29
CA VAL A 218 -47.58 -10.48 18.93
C VAL A 218 -46.49 -10.04 17.98
N PHE A 219 -45.99 -10.96 17.16
CA PHE A 219 -45.07 -10.67 16.07
C PHE A 219 -45.88 -10.23 14.84
N GLU A 220 -45.28 -9.42 13.97
CA GLU A 220 -45.84 -9.17 12.63
C GLU A 220 -45.17 -10.11 11.63
N LEU A 221 -45.94 -11.01 11.03
CA LEU A 221 -45.49 -11.95 10.01
C LEU A 221 -45.59 -11.29 8.62
N ASP A 222 -44.47 -11.19 7.92
CA ASP A 222 -44.35 -10.52 6.61
C ASP A 222 -44.81 -11.45 5.46
N PRO A 223 -45.44 -10.91 4.39
CA PRO A 223 -45.81 -11.64 3.16
C PRO A 223 -44.65 -12.40 2.47
N ALA A 224 -43.40 -12.11 2.84
CA ALA A 224 -42.22 -12.87 2.50
C ALA A 224 -42.28 -14.33 2.99
N THR A 225 -42.99 -14.62 4.09
CA THR A 225 -43.04 -15.96 4.68
C THR A 225 -43.69 -16.92 3.68
N PRO A 226 -42.96 -17.95 3.18
CA PRO A 226 -43.52 -18.89 2.21
C PRO A 226 -44.79 -19.56 2.74
N PRO A 227 -45.81 -19.78 1.91
CA PRO A 227 -46.99 -20.53 2.32
C PRO A 227 -46.59 -21.99 2.61
N GLY A 228 -47.11 -22.56 3.69
CA GLY A 228 -46.75 -23.92 4.12
C GLY A 228 -47.04 -24.20 5.59
N ASP A 229 -46.73 -25.42 6.01
CA ASP A 229 -46.85 -25.85 7.40
C ASP A 229 -45.54 -25.57 8.15
N TYR A 230 -45.60 -24.70 9.15
CA TYR A 230 -44.50 -24.33 10.03
C TYR A 230 -44.61 -25.13 11.31
N ARG A 231 -43.53 -25.84 11.68
CA ARG A 231 -43.48 -26.70 12.86
C ARG A 231 -42.43 -26.23 13.85
N VAL A 232 -42.81 -26.18 15.13
CA VAL A 232 -41.89 -25.93 16.25
C VAL A 232 -40.96 -27.14 16.40
N SER A 233 -39.65 -26.90 16.36
CA SER A 233 -38.61 -27.90 16.58
C SER A 233 -38.39 -28.15 18.06
N HIS A 234 -38.17 -27.09 18.83
CA HIS A 234 -37.96 -27.13 20.27
C HIS A 234 -38.14 -25.73 20.88
N VAL A 235 -38.26 -25.67 22.20
CA VAL A 235 -38.29 -24.42 22.97
C VAL A 235 -37.16 -24.44 23.98
N THR A 236 -36.38 -23.37 24.05
CA THR A 236 -35.36 -23.17 25.10
C THR A 236 -35.83 -22.08 26.04
N ILE A 237 -35.73 -22.35 27.35
CA ILE A 237 -36.12 -21.42 28.41
C ILE A 237 -34.91 -21.25 29.31
N THR A 238 -34.60 -20.00 29.64
CA THR A 238 -33.49 -19.63 30.51
C THR A 238 -34.00 -18.75 31.64
N ASP A 239 -33.62 -19.09 32.87
CA ASP A 239 -33.88 -18.26 34.05
C ASP A 239 -32.85 -17.14 34.19
N ARG A 240 -33.05 -16.24 35.16
CA ARG A 240 -32.14 -15.10 35.41
C ARG A 240 -30.82 -15.49 36.07
N ALA A 241 -30.71 -16.72 36.56
CA ALA A 241 -29.46 -17.31 37.06
C ALA A 241 -28.66 -18.00 35.94
N GLY A 242 -29.20 -18.08 34.73
CA GLY A 242 -28.59 -18.70 33.56
C GLY A 242 -28.80 -20.20 33.45
N ASN A 243 -29.66 -20.82 34.28
CA ASN A 243 -30.03 -22.22 34.08
C ASN A 243 -31.04 -22.31 32.94
N SER A 244 -30.81 -23.27 32.04
CA SER A 244 -31.65 -23.45 30.85
C SER A 244 -32.27 -24.84 30.77
N ARG A 245 -33.47 -24.91 30.21
CA ARG A 245 -34.13 -26.15 29.81
C ARG A 245 -34.52 -26.06 28.34
N THR A 246 -34.19 -27.10 27.57
CA THR A 246 -34.70 -27.30 26.22
C THR A 246 -35.80 -28.36 26.23
N VAL A 247 -36.97 -28.02 25.71
CA VAL A 247 -38.13 -28.90 25.57
C VAL A 247 -38.29 -29.24 24.08
N GLN A 248 -38.13 -30.51 23.74
CA GLN A 248 -38.16 -31.00 22.35
C GLN A 248 -39.58 -31.00 21.79
N GLY A 249 -39.72 -30.94 20.46
CA GLY A 249 -41.03 -30.91 19.79
C GLY A 249 -42.00 -32.03 20.20
N TRP A 250 -41.50 -33.24 20.44
CA TRP A 250 -42.33 -34.36 20.91
C TRP A 250 -42.76 -34.22 22.38
N GLU A 251 -41.99 -33.52 23.22
CA GLU A 251 -42.38 -33.19 24.60
C GLU A 251 -43.46 -32.10 24.60
N LEU A 252 -43.37 -31.14 23.68
CA LEU A 252 -44.40 -30.11 23.45
C LEU A 252 -45.74 -30.73 23.04
N GLU A 253 -45.70 -31.71 22.13
CA GLU A 253 -46.90 -32.46 21.71
C GLU A 253 -47.49 -33.27 22.89
N ALA A 254 -46.63 -33.89 23.71
CA ALA A 254 -47.07 -34.66 24.87
C ALA A 254 -47.74 -33.80 25.97
N MET A 255 -47.38 -32.52 26.07
CA MET A 255 -48.06 -31.54 26.95
C MET A 255 -49.30 -30.90 26.32
N GLY A 256 -49.69 -31.30 25.10
CA GLY A 256 -50.86 -30.78 24.40
C GLY A 256 -50.68 -29.37 23.81
N ALA A 257 -49.43 -28.91 23.65
CA ALA A 257 -49.15 -27.64 23.02
C ALA A 257 -49.42 -27.70 21.51
N SER A 258 -49.90 -26.60 20.94
CA SER A 258 -49.92 -26.43 19.48
C SER A 258 -48.48 -26.32 19.00
N THR A 259 -48.03 -27.20 18.11
CA THR A 259 -46.66 -27.18 17.56
C THR A 259 -46.61 -26.90 16.07
N THR A 260 -47.77 -26.73 15.41
CA THR A 260 -47.87 -26.50 13.96
C THR A 260 -48.77 -25.31 13.66
N MET A 261 -48.36 -24.48 12.70
CA MET A 261 -49.13 -23.37 12.13
C MET A 261 -49.10 -23.46 10.60
N LYS A 262 -50.21 -23.20 9.93
CA LYS A 262 -50.26 -23.09 8.47
C LYS A 262 -50.25 -21.64 8.01
N VAL A 263 -49.32 -21.29 7.12
CA VAL A 263 -49.25 -19.97 6.48
C VAL A 263 -49.87 -20.04 5.07
N SER A 264 -50.75 -19.11 4.74
CA SER A 264 -51.36 -18.97 3.41
C SER A 264 -51.17 -17.57 2.84
N GLY A 265 -51.33 -17.39 1.52
CA GLY A 265 -51.31 -16.07 0.87
C GLY A 265 -49.96 -15.37 0.77
N GLY A 266 -48.88 -15.95 1.31
CA GLY A 266 -47.50 -15.46 1.15
C GLY A 266 -46.97 -15.67 -0.27
N GLY A 267 -46.13 -14.75 -0.75
CA GLY A 267 -45.49 -14.86 -2.06
C GLY A 267 -44.18 -15.62 -1.95
N ALA A 268 -44.11 -16.83 -2.52
CA ALA A 268 -42.82 -17.45 -2.82
C ALA A 268 -42.14 -16.60 -3.90
N ASP A 269 -40.99 -16.03 -3.56
CA ASP A 269 -40.00 -15.61 -4.54
C ASP A 269 -38.96 -16.72 -4.54
N ASP A 270 -38.82 -17.45 -5.64
CA ASP A 270 -37.85 -18.56 -5.79
C ASP A 270 -36.66 -18.16 -6.68
N THR A 271 -36.52 -16.87 -7.03
CA THR A 271 -35.48 -16.40 -7.95
C THR A 271 -34.30 -15.84 -7.16
N PRO A 272 -33.18 -16.56 -7.03
CA PRO A 272 -32.03 -16.03 -6.30
C PRO A 272 -31.34 -14.90 -7.08
N PRO A 273 -30.70 -13.94 -6.38
CA PRO A 273 -29.99 -12.85 -7.02
C PRO A 273 -28.77 -13.33 -7.82
N GLU A 274 -28.41 -12.56 -8.85
CA GLU A 274 -27.30 -12.82 -9.76
C GLU A 274 -26.18 -11.77 -9.59
N LEU A 275 -24.95 -12.26 -9.51
CA LEU A 275 -23.76 -11.42 -9.49
C LEU A 275 -23.44 -10.96 -10.91
N LEU A 276 -23.20 -9.67 -11.09
CA LEU A 276 -22.79 -9.09 -12.36
C LEU A 276 -21.30 -8.79 -12.38
N ASP A 277 -20.82 -8.15 -11.30
CA ASP A 277 -19.42 -7.79 -11.14
C ASP A 277 -19.05 -7.69 -9.65
N LEU A 278 -17.77 -7.91 -9.35
CA LEU A 278 -17.19 -7.76 -8.03
C LEU A 278 -15.81 -7.13 -8.18
N TRP A 279 -15.64 -5.94 -7.61
CA TRP A 279 -14.39 -5.22 -7.60
C TRP A 279 -13.72 -5.30 -6.23
N LEU A 280 -12.56 -5.96 -6.20
CA LEU A 280 -11.64 -6.03 -5.06
C LEU A 280 -10.26 -5.50 -5.49
N PRO A 281 -9.59 -4.63 -4.69
CA PRO A 281 -8.24 -4.17 -4.98
C PRO A 281 -7.26 -5.34 -5.05
N ARG A 282 -6.36 -5.31 -6.04
CA ARG A 282 -5.32 -6.34 -6.18
C ARG A 282 -4.27 -6.26 -5.07
N THR A 283 -4.01 -5.05 -4.56
CA THR A 283 -2.96 -4.77 -3.59
C THR A 283 -3.43 -3.74 -2.58
N VAL A 284 -3.15 -3.97 -1.29
CA VAL A 284 -3.53 -3.10 -0.16
C VAL A 284 -2.34 -2.91 0.76
N SER A 285 -2.15 -1.69 1.30
CA SER A 285 -1.05 -1.39 2.23
C SER A 285 -1.55 -1.01 3.63
N LEU A 286 -0.93 -1.62 4.64
CA LEU A 286 -1.24 -1.42 6.07
C LEU A 286 -0.80 -0.06 6.62
N GLN A 287 0.14 0.64 5.97
CA GLN A 287 0.55 1.98 6.39
C GLN A 287 -0.40 3.10 5.93
N SER A 288 -1.27 2.82 4.96
CA SER A 288 -2.13 3.87 4.42
C SER A 288 -3.19 4.33 5.41
N GLY A 289 -3.69 3.45 6.30
CA GLY A 289 -4.88 3.72 7.11
C GLY A 289 -6.11 4.09 6.27
N VAL A 290 -6.02 3.95 4.93
CA VAL A 290 -7.03 4.36 3.97
C VAL A 290 -8.05 3.23 3.84
N PRO A 291 -9.35 3.51 4.01
CA PRO A 291 -10.40 2.55 3.71
C PRO A 291 -10.25 2.04 2.28
N GLN A 292 -10.25 0.72 2.12
CA GLN A 292 -10.28 0.05 0.83
C GLN A 292 -11.72 -0.07 0.36
N THR A 293 -11.95 0.11 -0.93
CA THR A 293 -13.29 -0.01 -1.50
C THR A 293 -13.52 -1.46 -1.95
N LEU A 294 -14.66 -2.02 -1.58
CA LEU A 294 -15.23 -3.22 -2.18
C LEU A 294 -16.50 -2.75 -2.90
N ALA A 295 -16.59 -3.01 -4.20
CA ALA A 295 -17.81 -2.69 -4.94
C ALA A 295 -18.37 -3.98 -5.54
N VAL A 296 -19.69 -4.14 -5.44
CA VAL A 296 -20.43 -5.26 -6.01
C VAL A 296 -21.56 -4.72 -6.85
N SER A 297 -21.68 -5.26 -8.06
CA SER A 297 -22.87 -5.07 -8.89
C SER A 297 -23.62 -6.39 -8.97
N ALA A 298 -24.90 -6.34 -8.64
CA ALA A 298 -25.77 -7.49 -8.64
C ALA A 298 -27.15 -7.10 -9.17
N ARG A 299 -27.90 -8.08 -9.63
CA ARG A 299 -29.31 -7.91 -10.01
C ARG A 299 -30.13 -9.04 -9.43
N ASP A 300 -31.37 -8.75 -9.14
CA ASP A 300 -32.37 -9.77 -8.91
C ASP A 300 -33.39 -9.75 -10.08
N PRO A 301 -33.38 -10.78 -10.95
CA PRO A 301 -34.35 -10.89 -12.04
C PRO A 301 -35.82 -10.97 -11.58
N GLY A 302 -36.09 -11.32 -10.31
CA GLY A 302 -37.41 -11.34 -9.68
C GLY A 302 -38.00 -9.95 -9.39
N GLY A 303 -37.22 -8.88 -9.60
CA GLY A 303 -37.67 -7.49 -9.52
C GLY A 303 -37.62 -6.89 -8.12
N LYS A 304 -36.86 -7.47 -7.18
CA LYS A 304 -36.69 -6.95 -5.82
C LYS A 304 -35.21 -6.77 -5.48
N SER A 305 -34.90 -6.23 -4.30
CA SER A 305 -33.56 -5.74 -3.97
C SER A 305 -32.63 -6.83 -3.42
N VAL A 306 -31.38 -6.84 -3.86
CA VAL A 306 -30.26 -7.56 -3.23
C VAL A 306 -30.08 -7.00 -1.82
N ASP A 307 -30.18 -7.86 -0.80
CA ASP A 307 -30.18 -7.46 0.62
C ASP A 307 -28.83 -7.67 1.30
N SER A 308 -28.06 -8.67 0.85
CA SER A 308 -26.75 -8.98 1.41
C SER A 308 -25.77 -9.55 0.39
N VAL A 309 -24.51 -9.18 0.53
CA VAL A 309 -23.39 -9.84 -0.14
C VAL A 309 -22.34 -10.20 0.90
N ILE A 310 -21.86 -11.44 0.89
CA ILE A 310 -20.84 -11.97 1.79
C ILE A 310 -19.69 -12.52 0.95
N VAL A 311 -18.50 -11.96 1.13
CA VAL A 311 -17.26 -12.43 0.49
C VAL A 311 -16.41 -13.17 1.53
N THR A 312 -16.21 -14.47 1.35
CA THR A 312 -15.42 -15.30 2.27
C THR A 312 -14.00 -15.49 1.76
N LEU A 313 -13.02 -15.27 2.64
CA LEU A 313 -11.59 -15.39 2.38
C LEU A 313 -11.04 -16.73 2.90
N ASP A 314 -9.89 -17.14 2.38
CA ASP A 314 -9.17 -18.34 2.80
C ASP A 314 -8.54 -18.26 4.19
N ARG A 315 -8.42 -17.05 4.73
CA ARG A 315 -7.88 -16.77 6.07
C ARG A 315 -8.43 -15.46 6.63
N LYS A 316 -8.37 -15.33 7.96
CA LYS A 316 -8.85 -14.14 8.68
C LYS A 316 -8.03 -12.89 8.34
N LEU A 317 -8.72 -11.79 8.09
CA LEU A 317 -8.20 -10.44 7.86
C LEU A 317 -8.51 -9.57 9.08
N ALA A 318 -7.56 -8.74 9.51
CA ALA A 318 -7.78 -7.81 10.62
C ALA A 318 -8.40 -6.50 10.11
N LEU A 319 -9.64 -6.28 10.50
CA LEU A 319 -10.46 -5.11 10.19
C LEU A 319 -10.60 -4.23 11.45
N SER A 320 -11.16 -3.03 11.31
CA SER A 320 -11.35 -2.09 12.42
C SER A 320 -12.34 -2.59 13.48
N ASP A 321 -13.25 -3.49 13.12
CA ASP A 321 -14.28 -4.12 13.96
C ASP A 321 -13.85 -5.50 14.51
N GLY A 322 -12.71 -6.04 14.06
CA GLY A 322 -12.15 -7.29 14.59
C GLY A 322 -11.43 -8.15 13.55
N LEU A 323 -11.16 -9.41 13.90
CA LEU A 323 -10.61 -10.41 12.99
C LEU A 323 -11.75 -11.18 12.32
N SER A 324 -11.89 -11.06 10.99
CA SER A 324 -12.93 -11.72 10.21
C SER A 324 -12.37 -12.41 8.97
N ASP A 325 -12.89 -13.57 8.59
CA ASP A 325 -12.66 -14.20 7.29
C ASP A 325 -13.71 -13.78 6.25
N SER A 326 -14.67 -12.95 6.63
CA SER A 326 -15.81 -12.56 5.80
C SER A 326 -15.94 -11.04 5.70
N LEU A 327 -16.17 -10.53 4.49
CA LEU A 327 -16.49 -9.13 4.20
C LEU A 327 -17.98 -9.01 3.86
N TYR A 328 -18.69 -8.08 4.49
CA TYR A 328 -20.14 -7.92 4.40
C TYR A 328 -20.50 -6.63 3.68
N ILE A 329 -21.46 -6.67 2.74
CA ILE A 329 -22.02 -5.50 2.04
C ILE A 329 -23.55 -5.57 2.11
N GLY A 330 -24.21 -4.43 2.33
CA GLY A 330 -25.66 -4.30 2.42
C GLY A 330 -26.15 -4.25 3.87
N ARG A 331 -27.14 -5.07 4.23
CA ARG A 331 -27.83 -5.03 5.53
C ARG A 331 -26.95 -5.10 6.79
N TYR A 332 -25.70 -5.56 6.66
CA TYR A 332 -24.74 -5.72 7.77
C TYR A 332 -23.58 -4.72 7.71
N SER A 333 -23.56 -3.78 6.75
CA SER A 333 -22.51 -2.77 6.59
C SER A 333 -23.02 -1.35 6.87
N GLU A 334 -22.14 -0.43 7.29
CA GLU A 334 -22.45 1.01 7.44
C GLU A 334 -22.65 1.73 6.08
N GLY A 335 -22.42 1.04 4.95
CA GLY A 335 -22.49 1.56 3.57
C GLY A 335 -23.86 1.48 2.88
N ASP A 336 -23.85 1.73 1.56
CA ASP A 336 -25.05 1.76 0.70
C ASP A 336 -25.80 0.42 0.69
N ASN A 337 -27.13 0.47 0.76
CA ASN A 337 -28.00 -0.67 1.01
C ASN A 337 -28.74 -1.19 -0.24
N PHE A 338 -28.17 -0.98 -1.43
CA PHE A 338 -28.72 -1.46 -2.72
C PHE A 338 -30.16 -0.98 -3.00
N LEU A 339 -30.60 0.12 -2.38
CA LEU A 339 -31.97 0.64 -2.47
C LEU A 339 -32.23 1.61 -3.63
N ASP A 340 -31.21 1.96 -4.41
CA ASP A 340 -31.31 2.87 -5.55
C ASP A 340 -31.38 2.12 -6.90
N ALA A 341 -32.08 2.71 -7.87
CA ALA A 341 -32.66 2.04 -9.03
C ALA A 341 -31.67 1.28 -9.96
N SER A 342 -32.21 0.30 -10.70
CA SER A 342 -31.53 -0.66 -11.59
C SER A 342 -30.41 -0.10 -12.50
N PRO A 343 -29.24 -0.78 -12.59
CA PRO A 343 -28.82 -1.98 -11.86
C PRO A 343 -28.41 -1.67 -10.41
N GLN A 344 -28.78 -2.55 -9.47
CA GLN A 344 -28.51 -2.38 -8.04
C GLN A 344 -27.00 -2.50 -7.78
N PHE A 345 -26.42 -1.41 -7.30
CA PHE A 345 -24.99 -1.26 -7.13
C PHE A 345 -24.70 -1.00 -5.66
N GLY A 346 -23.90 -1.85 -5.04
CA GLY A 346 -23.49 -1.70 -3.65
C GLY A 346 -22.01 -1.39 -3.57
N VAL A 347 -21.66 -0.32 -2.88
CA VAL A 347 -20.26 0.00 -2.56
C VAL A 347 -20.12 0.06 -1.06
N ASP A 348 -19.18 -0.71 -0.54
CA ASP A 348 -18.77 -0.60 0.83
C ASP A 348 -17.26 -0.36 0.95
N ARG A 349 -16.83 0.18 2.08
CA ARG A 349 -15.43 0.55 2.33
C ARG A 349 -14.96 -0.05 3.64
N PHE A 350 -13.97 -0.92 3.57
CA PHE A 350 -13.38 -1.60 4.73
C PHE A 350 -12.05 -0.96 5.13
N LYS A 351 -11.84 -0.75 6.43
CA LYS A 351 -10.55 -0.29 6.96
C LYS A 351 -9.77 -1.48 7.53
N LEU A 352 -8.57 -1.72 6.99
CA LEU A 352 -7.65 -2.69 7.57
C LEU A 352 -6.87 -2.06 8.74
N THR A 353 -6.56 -2.87 9.74
CA THR A 353 -5.71 -2.46 10.87
C THR A 353 -4.28 -2.95 10.69
N GLN A 354 -3.33 -2.36 11.41
CA GLN A 354 -1.93 -2.81 11.42
C GLN A 354 -1.75 -4.25 11.96
N ALA A 355 -2.79 -4.85 12.54
CA ALA A 355 -2.78 -6.22 13.00
C ALA A 355 -2.97 -7.25 11.87
N ALA A 356 -3.32 -6.82 10.65
CA ALA A 356 -3.49 -7.73 9.52
C ALA A 356 -2.14 -8.30 9.09
N THR A 357 -2.07 -9.62 8.86
CA THR A 357 -0.84 -10.27 8.42
C THR A 357 -0.59 -10.03 6.93
N PRO A 358 0.64 -9.69 6.49
CA PRO A 358 0.96 -9.58 5.07
C PRO A 358 0.72 -10.87 4.28
N GLY A 359 0.64 -10.73 2.95
CA GLY A 359 0.51 -11.83 2.00
C GLY A 359 -0.82 -11.84 1.25
N THR A 360 -1.02 -12.88 0.45
CA THR A 360 -2.21 -13.02 -0.41
C THR A 360 -3.39 -13.60 0.37
N TYR A 361 -4.57 -13.03 0.15
CA TYR A 361 -5.87 -13.48 0.63
C TYR A 361 -6.70 -13.84 -0.58
N ASN A 362 -7.18 -15.08 -0.65
CA ASN A 362 -7.96 -15.60 -1.77
C ASN A 362 -9.44 -15.64 -1.41
N ILE A 363 -10.30 -15.26 -2.34
CA ILE A 363 -11.75 -15.44 -2.20
C ILE A 363 -12.07 -16.93 -2.37
N LEU A 364 -12.72 -17.52 -1.38
CA LEU A 364 -13.27 -18.87 -1.46
C LEU A 364 -14.65 -18.86 -2.10
N THR A 365 -15.53 -18.01 -1.61
CA THR A 365 -16.94 -17.92 -2.04
C THR A 365 -17.47 -16.49 -1.97
N VAL A 366 -18.43 -16.20 -2.85
CA VAL A 366 -19.26 -14.99 -2.77
C VAL A 366 -20.72 -15.43 -2.69
N GLN A 367 -21.40 -15.09 -1.61
CA GLN A 367 -22.82 -15.35 -1.41
C GLN A 367 -23.62 -14.06 -1.59
N LEU A 368 -24.65 -14.08 -2.43
CA LEU A 368 -25.63 -13.01 -2.55
C LEU A 368 -26.95 -13.49 -1.95
N GLY A 369 -27.61 -12.66 -1.17
CA GLY A 369 -28.94 -12.90 -0.63
C GLY A 369 -29.90 -11.76 -0.96
N ASP A 370 -31.16 -12.08 -1.23
CA ASP A 370 -32.23 -11.08 -1.36
C ASP A 370 -32.99 -10.88 -0.04
N GLY A 371 -33.83 -9.85 0.02
CA GLY A 371 -34.64 -9.53 1.21
C GLY A 371 -35.75 -10.56 1.50
N LYS A 372 -35.83 -11.62 0.68
CA LYS A 372 -36.79 -12.72 0.76
C LYS A 372 -36.08 -14.07 0.97
N GLY A 373 -34.81 -14.08 1.35
CA GLY A 373 -34.10 -15.27 1.83
C GLY A 373 -33.64 -16.24 0.74
N ASN A 374 -33.77 -15.89 -0.55
CA ASN A 374 -33.06 -16.63 -1.59
C ASN A 374 -31.61 -16.22 -1.60
N TYR A 375 -30.73 -17.16 -1.92
CA TYR A 375 -29.31 -16.88 -2.05
C TYR A 375 -28.68 -17.65 -3.20
N LYS A 376 -27.58 -17.12 -3.70
CA LYS A 376 -26.70 -17.79 -4.66
C LYS A 376 -25.26 -17.67 -4.21
N ILE A 377 -24.54 -18.79 -4.26
CA ILE A 377 -23.13 -18.86 -3.90
C ILE A 377 -22.32 -19.09 -5.17
N TYR A 378 -21.30 -18.28 -5.38
CA TYR A 378 -20.31 -18.40 -6.45
C TYR A 378 -19.01 -18.90 -5.84
N SER A 379 -18.44 -19.96 -6.40
CA SER A 379 -17.11 -20.46 -6.07
C SER A 379 -16.02 -19.62 -6.74
N ALA A 380 -14.78 -19.70 -6.21
CA ALA A 380 -13.61 -19.05 -6.81
C ALA A 380 -13.43 -19.38 -8.31
N LEU A 381 -13.74 -20.61 -8.74
CA LEU A 381 -13.63 -21.03 -10.13
C LEU A 381 -14.68 -20.34 -11.02
N GLU A 382 -15.92 -20.25 -10.57
CA GLU A 382 -16.99 -19.55 -11.30
C GLU A 382 -16.68 -18.06 -11.42
N LEU A 383 -16.15 -17.43 -10.36
CA LEU A 383 -15.71 -16.04 -10.39
C LEU A 383 -14.57 -15.82 -11.42
N GLN A 384 -13.58 -16.72 -11.47
CA GLN A 384 -12.52 -16.65 -12.48
C GLN A 384 -13.05 -16.81 -13.90
N GLN A 385 -14.03 -17.71 -14.12
CA GLN A 385 -14.69 -17.88 -15.42
C GLN A 385 -15.48 -16.64 -15.84
N MET A 386 -15.98 -15.86 -14.87
CA MET A 386 -16.61 -14.56 -15.08
C MET A 386 -15.60 -13.41 -15.29
N GLY A 387 -14.29 -13.67 -15.15
CA GLY A 387 -13.24 -12.65 -15.27
C GLY A 387 -13.05 -11.77 -14.02
N ILE A 388 -13.65 -12.16 -12.89
CA ILE A 388 -13.60 -11.42 -11.63
C ILE A 388 -12.28 -11.70 -10.88
N ASN A 389 -11.69 -10.65 -10.30
CA ASN A 389 -10.49 -10.79 -9.47
C ASN A 389 -10.80 -11.57 -8.19
N THR A 390 -10.06 -12.66 -7.93
CA THR A 390 -10.30 -13.58 -6.80
C THR A 390 -9.23 -13.51 -5.71
N ALA A 391 -8.31 -12.55 -5.77
CA ALA A 391 -7.25 -12.41 -4.76
C ALA A 391 -6.88 -10.95 -4.49
N MET A 392 -6.48 -10.70 -3.25
CA MET A 392 -5.92 -9.43 -2.78
C MET A 392 -4.62 -9.70 -2.04
N THR A 393 -3.59 -8.90 -2.30
CA THR A 393 -2.32 -8.97 -1.58
C THR A 393 -2.19 -7.83 -0.58
N VAL A 394 -2.06 -8.15 0.69
CA VAL A 394 -1.84 -7.17 1.78
C VAL A 394 -0.35 -7.01 2.02
N LEU A 395 0.12 -5.77 2.03
CA LEU A 395 1.50 -5.37 2.23
C LEU A 395 1.65 -4.65 3.58
N ASP A 396 2.71 -4.97 4.33
CA ASP A 396 3.12 -4.24 5.54
C ASP A 396 3.62 -2.81 5.24
N ARG A 397 3.95 -2.51 3.99
CA ARG A 397 4.53 -1.23 3.53
C ARG A 397 3.87 -0.76 2.22
N PRO A 398 3.96 0.54 1.86
CA PRO A 398 3.33 1.04 0.64
C PRO A 398 3.93 0.38 -0.62
N ALA A 399 3.14 0.26 -1.69
CA ALA A 399 3.63 -0.20 -2.98
C ALA A 399 4.81 0.69 -3.44
N LEU A 400 5.90 0.09 -3.89
CA LEU A 400 7.03 0.81 -4.48
C LEU A 400 6.60 1.44 -5.81
N ALA A 401 7.12 2.63 -6.13
CA ALA A 401 7.07 3.12 -7.50
C ALA A 401 7.71 2.10 -8.45
N ALA A 402 7.14 1.98 -9.65
CA ALA A 402 7.65 1.10 -10.70
C ALA A 402 9.16 1.34 -10.89
N ALA A 403 9.94 0.25 -10.86
CA ALA A 403 11.35 0.35 -11.22
C ALA A 403 11.45 0.73 -12.70
N THR A 404 12.35 1.66 -12.99
CA THR A 404 12.60 2.08 -14.37
C THR A 404 13.84 1.35 -14.86
N PRO A 405 13.72 0.41 -15.82
CA PRO A 405 14.87 -0.15 -16.49
C PRO A 405 15.52 0.90 -17.40
N SER A 406 16.84 0.94 -17.43
CA SER A 406 17.61 1.70 -18.41
C SER A 406 18.87 0.94 -18.80
N ALA A 407 19.25 0.96 -20.08
CA ALA A 407 20.61 0.64 -20.49
C ALA A 407 21.43 1.90 -20.74
N ALA A 408 22.69 1.84 -20.30
CA ALA A 408 23.70 2.83 -20.64
C ALA A 408 24.98 2.12 -21.13
N PRO A 409 25.73 2.73 -22.05
CA PRO A 409 27.04 2.21 -22.43
C PRO A 409 28.01 2.36 -21.25
N SER A 410 28.88 1.38 -21.07
CA SER A 410 29.94 1.41 -20.04
C SER A 410 31.36 1.34 -20.61
N GLY A 411 31.49 1.42 -21.94
CA GLY A 411 32.76 1.29 -22.67
C GLY A 411 33.10 -0.16 -23.04
N GLU A 412 34.04 -0.32 -23.97
CA GLU A 412 34.56 -1.63 -24.45
C GLU A 412 33.46 -2.60 -24.95
N GLY A 413 32.39 -2.11 -25.59
CA GLY A 413 31.31 -2.97 -26.06
C GLY A 413 30.44 -3.58 -24.95
N ARG A 414 30.56 -3.04 -23.73
CA ARG A 414 29.75 -3.37 -22.57
C ARG A 414 28.68 -2.33 -22.33
N PHE A 415 27.57 -2.79 -21.79
CA PHE A 415 26.47 -1.93 -21.37
C PHE A 415 25.94 -2.39 -20.03
N VAL A 416 25.56 -1.42 -19.21
CA VAL A 416 25.00 -1.65 -17.88
C VAL A 416 23.49 -1.53 -17.99
N VAL A 417 22.80 -2.62 -17.68
CA VAL A 417 21.36 -2.62 -17.47
C VAL A 417 21.13 -2.28 -16.00
N SER A 418 20.62 -1.09 -15.75
CA SER A 418 20.31 -0.60 -14.41
C SER A 418 18.81 -0.67 -14.16
N LEU A 419 18.43 -1.19 -13.01
CA LEU A 419 17.09 -1.02 -12.44
C LEU A 419 17.23 -0.08 -11.26
N THR A 420 16.45 1.00 -11.27
CA THR A 420 16.42 1.95 -10.17
C THR A 420 14.99 2.22 -9.75
N SER A 421 14.77 2.49 -8.46
CA SER A 421 13.58 3.22 -8.04
C SER A 421 13.85 4.11 -6.83
N PRO A 422 13.23 5.30 -6.80
CA PRO A 422 13.48 6.30 -5.76
C PRO A 422 13.00 5.86 -4.37
N ASP A 423 12.13 4.83 -4.30
CA ASP A 423 11.47 4.42 -3.06
C ASP A 423 12.17 3.26 -2.34
N TRP A 424 13.23 2.68 -2.91
CA TRP A 424 13.84 1.43 -2.43
C TRP A 424 14.27 1.48 -0.95
N ALA A 425 14.86 2.58 -0.49
CA ALA A 425 15.22 2.73 0.92
C ALA A 425 14.05 3.19 1.81
N ALA A 426 13.22 4.10 1.31
CA ALA A 426 12.15 4.72 2.10
C ALA A 426 11.05 3.72 2.48
N LYS A 427 10.93 2.62 1.73
CA LYS A 427 9.90 1.59 1.93
C LYS A 427 10.48 0.23 2.34
N GLY A 428 11.75 0.17 2.71
CA GLY A 428 12.45 -1.00 3.29
C GLY A 428 12.40 -2.27 2.43
N VAL A 429 13.43 -2.44 1.61
CA VAL A 429 13.63 -3.62 0.76
C VAL A 429 14.48 -4.65 1.48
N ASP A 430 13.92 -5.81 1.79
CA ASP A 430 14.57 -6.90 2.52
C ASP A 430 15.10 -7.98 1.55
N SER A 431 14.47 -8.13 0.38
CA SER A 431 14.93 -9.01 -0.71
C SER A 431 14.55 -8.48 -2.09
N TYR A 432 15.35 -8.82 -3.09
CA TYR A 432 15.13 -8.43 -4.48
C TYR A 432 15.61 -9.52 -5.44
N ALA A 433 14.93 -9.64 -6.58
CA ALA A 433 15.32 -10.52 -7.67
C ALA A 433 14.91 -9.96 -9.02
N ALA A 434 15.83 -9.89 -9.98
CA ALA A 434 15.55 -9.54 -11.37
C ALA A 434 16.02 -10.66 -12.30
N THR A 435 15.24 -10.95 -13.34
CA THR A 435 15.63 -11.88 -14.40
C THR A 435 15.65 -11.18 -15.74
N LEU A 436 16.83 -11.16 -16.38
CA LEU A 436 17.00 -10.74 -17.76
C LEU A 436 17.09 -11.96 -18.67
N ALA A 437 16.45 -11.90 -19.83
CA ALA A 437 16.61 -12.83 -20.94
C ALA A 437 17.36 -12.15 -22.08
N PHE A 438 18.24 -12.89 -22.75
CA PHE A 438 19.05 -12.44 -23.88
C PHE A 438 19.44 -13.64 -24.77
N ASP A 439 19.94 -13.37 -25.97
CA ASP A 439 20.52 -14.41 -26.84
C ASP A 439 21.96 -14.73 -26.39
N PRO A 440 22.22 -15.93 -25.81
CA PRO A 440 23.54 -16.27 -25.26
C PRO A 440 24.61 -16.48 -26.35
N ALA A 441 24.23 -16.56 -27.63
CA ALA A 441 25.18 -16.56 -28.73
C ALA A 441 25.70 -15.16 -29.07
N LYS A 442 25.00 -14.10 -28.62
CA LYS A 442 25.31 -12.71 -28.97
C LYS A 442 25.68 -11.85 -27.77
N LEU A 443 25.24 -12.22 -26.57
CA LEU A 443 25.47 -11.49 -25.32
C LEU A 443 26.03 -12.43 -24.25
N ARG A 444 26.95 -11.91 -23.44
CA ARG A 444 27.40 -12.57 -22.20
C ARG A 444 27.28 -11.63 -21.02
N VAL A 445 27.04 -12.21 -19.84
CA VAL A 445 27.08 -11.48 -18.56
C VAL A 445 28.52 -11.37 -18.12
N VAL A 446 28.96 -10.13 -17.87
CA VAL A 446 30.30 -9.84 -17.34
C VAL A 446 30.26 -9.79 -15.82
N GLU A 447 29.31 -9.03 -15.29
CA GLU A 447 29.18 -8.77 -13.86
C GLU A 447 27.72 -8.48 -13.50
N ALA A 448 27.36 -8.77 -12.25
CA ALA A 448 26.12 -8.33 -11.65
C ALA A 448 26.44 -7.73 -10.28
N SER A 449 25.92 -6.54 -10.01
CA SER A 449 26.20 -5.79 -8.80
C SER A 449 24.95 -5.06 -8.30
N VAL A 450 25.05 -4.53 -7.09
CA VAL A 450 24.07 -3.62 -6.52
C VAL A 450 24.82 -2.40 -6.01
N SER A 451 24.54 -1.24 -6.59
CA SER A 451 25.16 -0.01 -6.14
C SER A 451 24.63 0.36 -4.74
N GLY A 452 25.53 0.72 -3.83
CA GLY A 452 25.18 1.11 -2.46
C GLY A 452 24.88 -0.03 -1.48
N ALA A 453 25.03 -1.31 -1.87
CA ALA A 453 24.93 -2.43 -0.93
C ALA A 453 26.28 -2.71 -0.24
N ALA A 454 26.27 -2.91 1.09
CA ALA A 454 27.46 -3.15 1.90
C ALA A 454 28.14 -4.51 1.64
N SER A 455 27.43 -5.45 1.02
CA SER A 455 27.98 -6.72 0.54
C SER A 455 27.01 -7.33 -0.48
N ALA A 456 27.42 -7.42 -1.75
CA ALA A 456 26.66 -8.14 -2.76
C ALA A 456 27.58 -9.15 -3.45
N SER A 457 27.72 -10.35 -2.88
CA SER A 457 28.13 -11.51 -3.67
C SER A 457 26.86 -12.07 -4.31
N LEU A 458 26.57 -11.68 -5.54
CA LEU A 458 25.38 -12.13 -6.25
C LEU A 458 25.74 -13.41 -7.02
N PRO A 459 25.11 -14.56 -6.75
CA PRO A 459 25.18 -15.68 -7.66
C PRO A 459 24.35 -15.32 -8.90
N ALA A 460 25.00 -14.79 -9.94
CA ALA A 460 24.40 -14.71 -11.26
C ALA A 460 24.24 -16.14 -11.79
N ILE A 461 23.04 -16.70 -11.72
CA ILE A 461 22.76 -17.99 -12.35
C ILE A 461 22.49 -17.70 -13.83
N VAL A 462 23.51 -17.88 -14.67
CA VAL A 462 23.34 -17.90 -16.12
C VAL A 462 22.93 -19.30 -16.51
N ASN A 463 21.72 -19.47 -17.07
CA ASN A 463 21.29 -20.77 -17.59
C ASN A 463 21.55 -20.89 -19.09
N ALA A 464 21.56 -22.12 -19.60
CA ALA A 464 21.81 -22.42 -21.01
C ALA A 464 20.77 -21.83 -21.99
N GLN A 465 19.68 -21.24 -21.49
CA GLN A 465 18.65 -20.57 -22.29
C GLN A 465 18.85 -19.05 -22.39
N GLY A 466 20.00 -18.51 -21.95
CA GLY A 466 20.28 -17.08 -22.05
C GLY A 466 19.49 -16.24 -21.06
N ARG A 467 19.20 -16.80 -19.87
CA ARG A 467 18.64 -16.01 -18.76
C ARG A 467 19.67 -15.82 -17.68
N VAL A 468 19.73 -14.61 -17.13
CA VAL A 468 20.47 -14.30 -15.90
C VAL A 468 19.49 -13.81 -14.85
N THR A 469 19.52 -14.47 -13.70
CA THR A 469 18.81 -14.00 -12.51
C THR A 469 19.81 -13.45 -11.52
N VAL A 470 19.55 -12.24 -11.05
CA VAL A 470 20.31 -11.57 -9.99
C VAL A 470 19.39 -11.39 -8.81
N SER A 471 19.79 -11.90 -7.65
CA SER A 471 19.00 -11.83 -6.42
C SER A 471 19.87 -11.56 -5.21
N GLY A 472 19.35 -10.76 -4.28
CA GLY A 472 20.02 -10.48 -3.02
C GLY A 472 19.04 -10.18 -1.90
N SER A 473 19.59 -10.06 -0.70
CA SER A 473 18.87 -9.73 0.53
C SER A 473 19.60 -8.61 1.26
N GLY A 474 18.85 -7.66 1.83
CA GLY A 474 19.39 -6.56 2.63
C GLY A 474 18.92 -5.18 2.18
N ASP A 475 19.04 -4.23 3.11
CA ASP A 475 18.56 -2.85 2.96
C ASP A 475 19.30 -2.14 1.81
N LEU A 476 18.55 -1.74 0.79
CA LEU A 476 19.04 -0.90 -0.30
C LEU A 476 19.07 0.55 0.15
N ALA A 477 20.18 1.24 -0.07
CA ALA A 477 20.29 2.68 0.16
C ALA A 477 19.41 3.48 -0.83
N PRO A 478 19.00 4.72 -0.50
CA PRO A 478 18.25 5.55 -1.43
C PRO A 478 19.08 5.78 -2.71
N GLY A 479 18.47 5.53 -3.88
CA GLY A 479 19.18 5.63 -5.16
C GLY A 479 20.07 4.44 -5.50
N ALA A 480 20.02 3.35 -4.73
CA ALA A 480 20.63 2.09 -5.13
C ALA A 480 20.09 1.62 -6.49
N ALA A 481 20.95 0.97 -7.25
CA ALA A 481 20.64 0.39 -8.55
C ALA A 481 21.02 -1.09 -8.54
N LEU A 482 20.14 -1.93 -9.06
CA LEU A 482 20.52 -3.29 -9.43
C LEU A 482 21.12 -3.22 -10.84
N GLU A 483 22.37 -3.62 -10.98
CA GLU A 483 23.13 -3.44 -12.20
C GLU A 483 23.57 -4.79 -12.77
N ILE A 484 23.35 -4.97 -14.07
CA ILE A 484 23.80 -6.16 -14.81
C ILE A 484 24.60 -5.68 -16.00
N VAL A 485 25.90 -6.01 -16.00
CA VAL A 485 26.82 -5.65 -17.08
C VAL A 485 26.79 -6.76 -18.12
N LEU A 486 26.38 -6.40 -19.33
CA LEU A 486 26.32 -7.27 -20.50
C LEU A 486 27.38 -6.83 -21.52
N GLU A 487 27.94 -7.79 -22.24
CA GLU A 487 28.91 -7.56 -23.31
C GLU A 487 28.44 -8.20 -24.61
N ALA A 488 28.53 -7.46 -25.72
CA ALA A 488 28.24 -7.97 -27.05
C ALA A 488 29.40 -8.81 -27.62
N ILE A 489 29.10 -10.07 -27.93
CA ILE A 489 30.07 -11.08 -28.41
C ILE A 489 30.44 -10.85 -29.87
N ASP A 490 29.49 -10.40 -30.71
CA ASP A 490 29.72 -10.15 -32.14
C ASP A 490 29.19 -8.76 -32.52
N ALA A 491 30.09 -7.90 -32.99
CA ALA A 491 29.82 -6.51 -33.33
C ALA A 491 29.25 -6.41 -34.75
N GLY A 492 27.98 -6.01 -34.87
CA GLY A 492 27.39 -5.67 -36.17
C GLY A 492 25.89 -5.95 -36.26
N ALA A 493 25.39 -6.99 -35.60
CA ALA A 493 23.96 -7.29 -35.54
C ALA A 493 23.33 -6.68 -34.28
N PRO A 494 22.11 -6.10 -34.37
CA PRO A 494 21.39 -5.64 -33.20
C PRO A 494 21.18 -6.80 -32.21
N VAL A 495 21.51 -6.56 -30.95
CA VAL A 495 21.31 -7.50 -29.85
C VAL A 495 20.18 -6.99 -28.95
N GLN A 496 19.42 -7.93 -28.40
CA GLN A 496 18.25 -7.65 -27.57
C GLN A 496 18.40 -8.33 -26.21
N TYR A 497 17.92 -7.65 -25.18
CA TYR A 497 17.65 -8.23 -23.88
C TYR A 497 16.24 -7.83 -23.44
N ALA A 498 15.66 -8.61 -22.54
CA ALA A 498 14.33 -8.37 -21.99
C ALA A 498 14.32 -8.60 -20.49
N LEU A 499 13.68 -7.70 -19.74
CA LEU A 499 13.41 -7.89 -18.33
C LEU A 499 12.15 -8.73 -18.17
N GLU A 500 12.33 -10.03 -17.89
CA GLU A 500 11.21 -10.97 -17.78
C GLU A 500 10.52 -10.90 -16.42
N SER A 501 11.28 -10.61 -15.36
CA SER A 501 10.69 -10.44 -14.03
C SER A 501 11.53 -9.53 -13.16
N PHE A 502 10.82 -8.76 -12.33
CA PHE A 502 11.40 -8.03 -11.22
C PHE A 502 10.53 -8.22 -9.98
N ARG A 503 11.14 -8.70 -8.91
CA ARG A 503 10.51 -8.97 -7.62
C ARG A 503 11.23 -8.22 -6.53
N VAL A 504 10.45 -7.62 -5.63
CA VAL A 504 10.94 -7.00 -4.41
C VAL A 504 10.11 -7.56 -3.26
N ASN A 505 10.78 -8.02 -2.19
CA ASN A 505 10.17 -8.71 -1.06
C ASN A 505 9.26 -9.88 -1.50
N GLY A 506 9.66 -10.60 -2.55
CA GLY A 506 8.90 -11.70 -3.15
C GLY A 506 7.74 -11.29 -4.07
N VAL A 507 7.35 -10.01 -4.09
CA VAL A 507 6.22 -9.49 -4.87
C VAL A 507 6.68 -8.98 -6.24
N ALA A 508 6.01 -9.43 -7.29
CA ALA A 508 6.24 -8.95 -8.65
C ALA A 508 5.90 -7.45 -8.74
N GLN A 509 6.83 -6.66 -9.24
CA GLN A 509 6.63 -5.22 -9.39
C GLN A 509 5.98 -4.92 -10.75
N VAL A 510 5.15 -3.88 -10.79
CA VAL A 510 4.70 -3.31 -12.07
C VAL A 510 5.92 -2.68 -12.72
N MET A 511 6.32 -3.24 -13.85
CA MET A 511 7.42 -2.70 -14.64
C MET A 511 6.85 -1.64 -15.58
N GLY A 512 7.55 -0.52 -15.75
CA GLY A 512 7.32 0.32 -16.94
C GLY A 512 7.47 -0.56 -18.18
N ALA A 513 6.75 -0.26 -19.27
CA ALA A 513 6.79 -1.04 -20.49
C ALA A 513 8.24 -1.09 -21.05
N GLY A 514 9.02 -2.06 -20.61
CA GLY A 514 10.42 -2.26 -20.97
C GLY A 514 10.55 -3.39 -21.96
N ASN A 515 9.96 -3.20 -23.15
CA ASN A 515 10.30 -4.02 -24.31
C ASN A 515 11.35 -3.27 -25.12
N LEU A 516 12.50 -3.93 -25.31
CA LEU A 516 13.49 -3.74 -26.38
C LEU A 516 14.29 -2.44 -26.35
N ASP A 517 15.33 -2.36 -25.53
CA ASP A 517 16.50 -1.57 -25.91
C ASP A 517 17.30 -2.41 -26.91
N THR A 518 17.37 -1.95 -28.16
CA THR A 518 18.25 -2.56 -29.14
C THR A 518 19.64 -2.00 -28.91
N VAL A 519 20.61 -2.86 -28.58
CA VAL A 519 22.01 -2.44 -28.52
C VAL A 519 22.65 -2.72 -29.87
N ARG A 520 23.38 -1.73 -30.37
CA ARG A 520 24.21 -1.89 -31.56
C ARG A 520 25.64 -1.46 -31.25
N ALA A 521 26.53 -2.44 -31.29
CA ALA A 521 27.95 -2.21 -31.15
C ALA A 521 28.64 -2.23 -32.53
N GLY A 522 29.48 -1.23 -32.78
CA GLY A 522 30.50 -1.25 -33.81
C GLY A 522 31.68 -2.13 -33.42
N THR A 523 32.70 -2.12 -34.27
CA THR A 523 33.94 -2.87 -34.19
C THR A 523 35.07 -1.99 -33.63
N GLU A 524 36.30 -2.49 -33.56
CA GLU A 524 37.46 -1.65 -33.20
C GLU A 524 37.99 -0.81 -34.38
N GLY A 525 37.30 -0.82 -35.53
CA GLY A 525 37.63 -0.04 -36.72
C GLY A 525 36.48 0.90 -37.11
N ALA A 526 36.68 1.69 -38.17
CA ALA A 526 35.68 2.65 -38.62
C ALA A 526 34.37 1.99 -39.06
N ASP A 527 33.25 2.33 -38.42
CA ASP A 527 31.94 1.77 -38.73
C ASP A 527 30.94 2.78 -39.32
N LEU A 528 30.07 2.25 -40.19
CA LEU A 528 28.89 2.95 -40.71
C LEU A 528 27.61 2.29 -40.20
N LEU A 529 27.00 2.90 -39.21
CA LEU A 529 25.85 2.38 -38.49
C LEU A 529 24.55 3.00 -39.06
N ARG A 530 23.76 2.24 -39.82
CA ARG A 530 22.43 2.64 -40.37
C ARG A 530 21.23 2.09 -39.58
N ASP A 531 20.08 2.75 -39.63
CA ASP A 531 18.80 2.21 -39.13
C ASP A 531 18.80 1.86 -37.62
N ALA A 532 19.48 2.66 -36.79
CA ALA A 532 19.42 2.49 -35.34
C ALA A 532 18.01 2.84 -34.83
N LEU A 533 17.23 1.80 -34.54
CA LEU A 533 15.95 1.86 -33.82
C LEU A 533 16.21 2.11 -32.31
N PRO A 534 15.22 2.55 -31.50
CA PRO A 534 15.46 3.01 -30.12
C PRO A 534 16.34 2.06 -29.32
N GLY A 535 17.24 2.66 -28.53
CA GLY A 535 18.16 1.93 -27.67
C GLY A 535 19.54 2.57 -27.59
N LEU A 536 20.57 1.74 -27.68
CA LEU A 536 21.96 2.10 -27.40
C LEU A 536 22.84 1.84 -28.61
N VAL A 537 23.68 2.80 -28.98
CA VAL A 537 24.74 2.64 -29.98
C VAL A 537 26.09 2.88 -29.33
N ASP A 538 27.01 1.93 -29.48
CA ASP A 538 28.41 2.06 -29.08
C ASP A 538 29.30 1.80 -30.30
N GLY A 539 29.95 2.81 -30.86
CA GLY A 539 30.83 2.63 -32.01
C GLY A 539 32.08 1.81 -31.69
N ARG A 540 32.47 1.76 -30.41
CA ARG A 540 33.72 1.20 -29.86
C ARG A 540 34.96 1.97 -30.30
N GLY A 541 35.75 1.42 -31.20
CA GLY A 541 37.08 1.93 -31.53
C GLY A 541 37.14 2.35 -32.99
N GLY A 542 37.88 3.41 -33.29
CA GLY A 542 37.91 3.97 -34.65
C GLY A 542 36.89 5.09 -34.83
N PRO A 543 36.82 5.69 -36.04
CA PRO A 543 35.86 6.74 -36.34
C PRO A 543 34.52 6.17 -36.80
N ASP A 544 33.47 6.47 -36.04
CA ASP A 544 32.16 5.85 -36.21
C ASP A 544 31.09 6.86 -36.64
N HIS A 545 30.32 6.46 -37.66
CA HIS A 545 29.28 7.26 -38.29
C HIS A 545 27.91 6.62 -38.11
N LEU A 546 26.99 7.34 -37.48
CA LEU A 546 25.59 6.95 -37.37
C LEU A 546 24.75 7.65 -38.44
N VAL A 547 24.06 6.92 -39.29
CA VAL A 547 23.35 7.45 -40.47
C VAL A 547 21.82 7.40 -40.28
N PHE A 548 21.15 8.51 -40.55
CA PHE A 548 19.70 8.64 -40.62
C PHE A 548 19.25 9.21 -41.96
N ASP A 549 18.19 8.63 -42.52
CA ASP A 549 17.58 9.07 -43.78
C ASP A 549 16.73 10.36 -43.63
N GLY A 550 16.48 10.82 -42.40
CA GLY A 550 15.72 12.05 -42.13
C GLY A 550 16.59 13.31 -42.13
N GLU A 551 15.97 14.48 -42.26
CA GLU A 551 16.66 15.78 -42.16
C GLU A 551 16.99 16.14 -40.69
N ARG A 552 18.15 16.78 -40.49
CA ARG A 552 18.69 17.19 -39.18
C ARG A 552 17.71 17.99 -38.33
N ALA A 553 16.83 18.79 -38.94
CA ALA A 553 15.86 19.64 -38.24
C ALA A 553 14.85 18.86 -37.39
N GLY A 554 14.60 17.60 -37.72
CA GLY A 554 13.70 16.72 -36.98
C GLY A 554 14.33 16.09 -35.73
N TYR A 555 15.64 16.24 -35.53
CA TYR A 555 16.38 15.55 -34.48
C TYR A 555 16.94 16.53 -33.45
N THR A 556 17.14 16.06 -32.23
CA THR A 556 17.88 16.81 -31.20
C THR A 556 19.02 15.97 -30.65
N VAL A 557 20.21 16.57 -30.59
CA VAL A 557 21.40 15.95 -29.99
C VAL A 557 21.71 16.71 -28.71
N ARG A 558 21.96 15.97 -27.62
CA ARG A 558 22.36 16.54 -26.34
C ARG A 558 23.50 15.74 -25.75
N LYS A 559 24.45 16.42 -25.11
CA LYS A 559 25.50 15.78 -24.33
C LYS A 559 24.89 15.11 -23.10
N ALA A 560 25.38 13.92 -22.76
CA ALA A 560 25.03 13.18 -21.56
C ALA A 560 26.28 13.00 -20.67
N ASP A 561 26.10 12.40 -19.49
CA ASP A 561 27.23 12.06 -18.59
C ASP A 561 28.23 11.11 -19.29
N THR A 562 27.70 10.18 -20.08
CA THR A 562 28.45 9.28 -20.95
C THR A 562 27.97 9.45 -22.40
N GLY A 563 28.78 10.13 -23.22
CA GLY A 563 28.50 10.31 -24.65
C GLY A 563 27.36 11.30 -24.95
N PHE A 564 26.42 10.90 -25.82
CA PHE A 564 25.35 11.77 -26.31
C PHE A 564 23.99 11.05 -26.32
N VAL A 565 22.91 11.82 -26.31
CA VAL A 565 21.55 11.34 -26.56
C VAL A 565 21.00 12.03 -27.80
N LEU A 566 20.59 11.24 -28.78
CA LEU A 566 19.83 11.67 -29.94
C LEU A 566 18.34 11.39 -29.70
N SER A 567 17.48 12.40 -29.88
CA SER A 567 16.02 12.21 -29.94
C SER A 567 15.53 12.37 -31.38
N THR A 568 14.74 11.41 -31.83
CA THR A 568 14.16 11.35 -33.18
C THR A 568 12.86 12.17 -33.27
N PRO A 569 12.34 12.45 -34.48
CA PRO A 569 11.02 13.06 -34.67
C PRO A 569 9.86 12.28 -34.07
N GLY A 570 9.97 10.94 -34.01
CA GLY A 570 8.95 10.04 -33.46
C GLY A 570 8.91 10.01 -31.93
N GLY A 571 9.84 10.70 -31.26
CA GLY A 571 9.95 10.73 -29.80
C GLY A 571 10.82 9.61 -29.23
N GLU A 572 11.40 8.76 -30.09
CA GLU A 572 12.39 7.77 -29.68
C GLU A 572 13.69 8.46 -29.21
N ARG A 573 14.38 7.82 -28.26
CA ARG A 573 15.68 8.27 -27.76
C ARG A 573 16.73 7.20 -28.03
N ILE A 574 17.93 7.65 -28.41
CA ILE A 574 19.07 6.79 -28.73
C ILE A 574 20.27 7.33 -27.95
N SER A 575 20.83 6.50 -27.08
CA SER A 575 22.08 6.79 -26.36
C SER A 575 23.26 6.41 -27.25
N LEU A 576 24.26 7.28 -27.33
CA LEU A 576 25.43 7.15 -28.21
C LEU A 576 26.71 7.18 -27.37
N ALA A 577 27.55 6.16 -27.50
CA ALA A 577 28.91 6.13 -26.98
C ALA A 577 29.89 5.87 -28.12
N ASN A 578 31.08 6.48 -28.04
CA ASN A 578 32.14 6.30 -29.04
C ASN A 578 31.60 6.43 -30.47
N VAL A 579 30.78 7.47 -30.72
CA VAL A 579 30.29 7.81 -32.06
C VAL A 579 30.81 9.20 -32.35
N GLU A 580 31.58 9.35 -33.42
CA GLU A 580 32.20 10.61 -33.82
C GLU A 580 31.25 11.47 -34.65
N ARG A 581 30.36 10.85 -35.43
CA ARG A 581 29.52 11.54 -36.41
C ARG A 581 28.09 11.03 -36.44
N ILE A 582 27.15 11.94 -36.69
CA ILE A 582 25.79 11.62 -37.09
C ILE A 582 25.52 12.23 -38.47
N ASP A 583 25.26 11.40 -39.47
CA ASP A 583 24.95 11.82 -40.83
C ASP A 583 23.43 11.83 -41.04
N PHE A 584 22.89 12.99 -41.36
CA PHE A 584 21.49 13.16 -41.78
C PHE A 584 21.43 13.35 -43.31
N ALA A 585 20.22 13.34 -43.86
CA ALA A 585 20.03 13.51 -45.31
C ALA A 585 20.53 14.86 -45.84
N ASP A 586 20.54 15.92 -45.02
CA ASP A 586 20.89 17.29 -45.43
C ASP A 586 22.24 17.78 -44.89
N ARG A 587 22.71 17.29 -43.75
CA ARG A 587 23.99 17.69 -43.11
C ARG A 587 24.43 16.67 -42.06
N SER A 588 25.61 16.87 -41.48
CA SER A 588 26.15 16.00 -40.43
C SER A 588 26.38 16.75 -39.12
N VAL A 589 26.41 16.02 -38.00
CA VAL A 589 26.79 16.51 -36.67
C VAL A 589 28.09 15.84 -36.25
N ALA A 590 29.08 16.62 -35.83
CA ALA A 590 30.29 16.09 -35.19
C ALA A 590 30.15 16.07 -33.65
N LEU A 591 30.53 14.96 -33.03
CA LEU A 591 30.35 14.68 -31.59
C LEU A 591 31.67 14.63 -30.81
N ASP A 592 32.80 14.42 -31.48
CA ASP A 592 34.16 14.43 -30.91
C ASP A 592 34.66 15.87 -30.64
N VAL A 593 33.95 16.58 -29.77
CA VAL A 593 34.24 17.97 -29.34
C VAL A 593 35.63 18.12 -28.71
N ASN A 594 36.21 17.03 -28.23
CA ASN A 594 37.57 16.96 -27.69
C ASN A 594 38.56 16.32 -28.68
N GLY A 595 38.07 15.74 -29.77
CA GLY A 595 38.84 15.09 -30.82
C GLY A 595 39.13 16.01 -32.00
N VAL A 596 39.26 15.41 -33.18
CA VAL A 596 39.63 16.09 -34.43
C VAL A 596 38.63 17.19 -34.76
N ALA A 597 37.34 16.95 -34.59
CA ALA A 597 36.36 17.95 -34.98
C ALA A 597 36.38 19.17 -34.07
N GLY A 598 36.50 18.96 -32.75
CA GLY A 598 36.68 20.05 -31.80
C GLY A 598 37.89 20.91 -32.11
N GLN A 599 39.02 20.28 -32.46
CA GLN A 599 40.24 20.99 -32.87
C GLN A 599 40.02 21.82 -34.14
N ALA A 600 39.37 21.25 -35.16
CA ALA A 600 39.04 21.98 -36.39
C ALA A 600 38.16 23.21 -36.13
N TYR A 601 37.11 23.05 -35.31
CA TYR A 601 36.21 24.13 -34.93
C TYR A 601 36.95 25.24 -34.18
N ARG A 602 37.70 24.87 -33.12
CA ARG A 602 38.47 25.82 -32.31
C ARG A 602 39.53 26.54 -33.13
N LEU A 603 40.18 25.86 -34.08
CA LEU A 603 41.20 26.48 -34.92
C LEU A 603 40.58 27.45 -35.92
N TYR A 604 39.49 27.06 -36.56
CA TYR A 604 38.77 27.94 -37.47
C TYR A 604 38.31 29.21 -36.72
N GLN A 605 37.66 29.04 -35.56
CA GLN A 605 37.22 30.16 -34.75
C GLN A 605 38.40 31.00 -34.25
N ALA A 606 39.49 30.40 -33.78
CA ALA A 606 40.67 31.14 -33.34
C ALA A 606 41.34 31.90 -34.49
N ALA A 607 41.40 31.31 -35.68
CA ALA A 607 42.05 31.92 -36.83
C ALA A 607 41.26 33.09 -37.41
N LEU A 608 39.94 33.01 -37.41
CA LEU A 608 39.08 33.98 -38.11
C LEU A 608 38.19 34.79 -37.16
N ASP A 609 38.19 34.46 -35.87
CA ASP A 609 37.39 35.05 -34.79
C ASP A 609 35.95 35.31 -35.24
N ARG A 610 35.34 34.21 -35.65
CA ARG A 610 33.92 34.05 -35.97
C ARG A 610 33.56 32.57 -35.88
N ARG A 611 32.27 32.27 -35.76
CA ARG A 611 31.77 30.90 -35.90
C ARG A 611 32.16 30.34 -37.29
N PRO A 612 32.64 29.08 -37.37
CA PRO A 612 32.87 28.42 -38.65
C PRO A 612 31.57 28.30 -39.43
N ASP A 613 31.63 28.49 -40.76
CA ASP A 613 30.53 28.10 -41.64
C ASP A 613 30.55 26.59 -41.88
N GLU A 614 29.37 26.00 -42.11
CA GLU A 614 29.19 24.54 -42.15
C GLU A 614 30.03 23.86 -43.25
N SER A 615 30.12 24.47 -44.45
CA SER A 615 30.90 23.92 -45.57
C SER A 615 32.40 24.04 -45.39
N GLY A 616 32.88 25.20 -44.90
CA GLY A 616 34.29 25.41 -44.62
C GLY A 616 34.77 24.50 -43.48
N LEU A 617 33.94 24.30 -42.45
CA LEU A 617 34.24 23.38 -41.37
C LEU A 617 34.30 21.93 -41.88
N GLY A 618 33.31 21.49 -42.67
CA GLY A 618 33.32 20.15 -43.25
C GLY A 618 34.53 19.86 -44.13
N PHE A 619 35.00 20.85 -44.89
CA PHE A 619 36.25 20.74 -45.64
C PHE A 619 37.45 20.43 -44.73
N TRP A 620 37.61 21.17 -43.63
CA TRP A 620 38.72 20.97 -42.70
C TRP A 620 38.63 19.66 -41.93
N LEU A 621 37.41 19.27 -41.51
CA LEU A 621 37.15 17.97 -40.89
C LEU A 621 37.61 16.84 -41.79
N LYS A 622 37.20 16.84 -43.06
CA LYS A 622 37.59 15.83 -44.04
C LYS A 622 39.11 15.72 -44.19
N GLN A 623 39.84 16.83 -44.17
CA GLN A 623 41.30 16.81 -44.26
C GLN A 623 41.95 16.26 -42.99
N MET A 624 41.46 16.67 -41.82
CA MET A 624 42.03 16.25 -40.54
C MET A 624 41.69 14.79 -40.21
N ASP A 625 40.49 14.32 -40.53
CA ASP A 625 40.08 12.92 -40.43
C ASP A 625 40.93 12.02 -41.37
N ALA A 626 41.41 12.57 -42.49
CA ALA A 626 42.36 11.91 -43.39
C ALA A 626 43.84 12.02 -42.92
N GLY A 627 44.10 12.58 -41.74
CA GLY A 627 45.42 12.66 -41.11
C GLY A 627 46.16 14.00 -41.26
N ALA A 628 45.52 15.06 -41.76
CA ALA A 628 46.13 16.38 -41.76
C ALA A 628 46.32 16.91 -40.32
N GLY A 629 47.55 17.26 -39.95
CA GLY A 629 47.87 17.77 -38.61
C GLY A 629 47.39 19.20 -38.38
N LEU A 630 47.05 19.54 -37.13
CA LEU A 630 46.51 20.85 -36.74
C LEU A 630 47.35 22.04 -37.22
N SER A 631 48.68 21.97 -37.08
CA SER A 631 49.59 23.04 -37.53
C SER A 631 49.58 23.25 -39.05
N SER A 632 49.29 22.21 -39.84
CA SER A 632 49.18 22.32 -41.30
C SER A 632 47.92 23.10 -41.70
N VAL A 633 46.81 22.84 -41.02
CA VAL A 633 45.54 23.58 -41.18
C VAL A 633 45.71 25.02 -40.70
N ALA A 634 46.40 25.25 -39.58
CA ALA A 634 46.66 26.59 -39.05
C ALA A 634 47.47 27.43 -40.06
N ARG A 635 48.43 26.82 -40.74
CA ARG A 635 49.22 27.48 -41.79
C ARG A 635 48.35 27.90 -42.98
N ALA A 636 47.42 27.05 -43.39
CA ALA A 636 46.49 27.37 -44.46
C ALA A 636 45.55 28.53 -44.09
N PHE A 637 45.09 28.59 -42.83
CA PHE A 637 44.36 29.76 -42.35
C PHE A 637 45.19 31.03 -42.37
N ILE A 638 46.44 31.01 -41.89
CA ILE A 638 47.34 32.17 -41.91
C ILE A 638 47.55 32.71 -43.33
N GLN A 639 47.61 31.81 -44.32
CA GLN A 639 47.76 32.14 -45.74
C GLN A 639 46.46 32.61 -46.40
N SER A 640 45.34 32.62 -45.68
CA SER A 640 44.05 33.04 -46.23
C SER A 640 43.93 34.56 -46.26
N ALA A 641 43.28 35.08 -47.30
CA ALA A 641 42.96 36.51 -47.40
C ALA A 641 42.05 37.02 -46.27
N GLU A 642 41.32 36.14 -45.59
CA GLU A 642 40.52 36.51 -44.43
C GLU A 642 41.41 36.75 -43.19
N PHE A 643 42.39 35.87 -42.96
CA PHE A 643 43.36 36.05 -41.89
C PHE A 643 44.20 37.30 -42.10
N GLU A 644 44.71 37.55 -43.32
CA GLU A 644 45.47 38.77 -43.64
C GLU A 644 44.65 40.04 -43.39
N ARG A 645 43.35 40.04 -43.71
CA ARG A 645 42.47 41.18 -43.43
C ARG A 645 42.28 41.42 -41.93
N LYS A 646 42.34 40.38 -41.11
CA LYS A 646 42.08 40.44 -39.68
C LYS A 646 43.34 40.72 -38.84
N TYR A 647 44.48 40.16 -39.24
CA TYR A 647 45.75 40.27 -38.51
C TYR A 647 46.77 41.20 -39.19
N GLY A 648 46.47 41.67 -40.41
CA GLY A 648 47.36 42.50 -41.23
C GLY A 648 48.25 41.67 -42.15
N VAL A 649 48.79 42.33 -43.17
CA VAL A 649 49.84 41.76 -44.04
C VAL A 649 51.16 41.83 -43.29
N GLU A 650 51.78 40.67 -43.05
CA GLU A 650 53.07 40.52 -42.35
C GLU A 650 53.20 41.36 -41.06
N PRO A 651 52.31 41.17 -40.06
CA PRO A 651 52.37 41.95 -38.83
C PRO A 651 53.69 41.72 -38.11
N SER A 652 54.19 42.73 -37.39
CA SER A 652 55.34 42.57 -36.50
C SER A 652 55.03 41.52 -35.42
N ASN A 653 56.05 40.90 -34.82
CA ASN A 653 55.83 39.88 -33.77
C ASN A 653 54.99 40.43 -32.60
N ASP A 654 55.22 41.68 -32.21
CA ASP A 654 54.47 42.36 -31.16
C ASP A 654 52.98 42.54 -31.52
N ALA A 655 52.70 43.00 -32.75
CA ALA A 655 51.35 43.19 -33.26
C ALA A 655 50.62 41.84 -33.43
N PHE A 656 51.32 40.83 -33.96
CA PHE A 656 50.77 39.48 -34.16
C PHE A 656 50.36 38.84 -32.83
N VAL A 657 51.25 38.83 -31.83
CA VAL A 657 50.94 38.29 -30.50
C VAL A 657 49.78 39.06 -29.88
N SER A 658 49.81 40.39 -29.91
CA SER A 658 48.72 41.21 -29.35
C SER A 658 47.38 40.92 -30.02
N ALA A 659 47.36 40.70 -31.34
CA ALA A 659 46.17 40.35 -32.10
C ALA A 659 45.66 38.94 -31.78
N LEU A 660 46.53 37.94 -31.57
CA LEU A 660 46.11 36.61 -31.13
C LEU A 660 45.41 36.65 -29.76
N TYR A 661 45.96 37.38 -28.79
CA TYR A 661 45.29 37.56 -27.48
C TYR A 661 43.93 38.27 -27.62
N ALA A 662 43.86 39.33 -28.43
CA ALA A 662 42.64 40.10 -28.60
C ALA A 662 41.54 39.32 -29.32
N ASN A 663 41.89 38.60 -30.38
CA ASN A 663 40.92 37.93 -31.25
C ASN A 663 40.56 36.52 -30.76
N ILE A 664 41.48 35.81 -30.10
CA ILE A 664 41.26 34.42 -29.66
C ILE A 664 40.84 34.35 -28.20
N LEU A 665 41.51 35.11 -27.33
CA LEU A 665 41.29 35.05 -25.89
C LEU A 665 40.42 36.20 -25.38
N HIS A 666 40.04 37.13 -26.27
CA HIS A 666 39.21 38.30 -25.98
C HIS A 666 39.72 39.17 -24.83
N ARG A 667 41.05 39.28 -24.70
CA ARG A 667 41.72 40.10 -23.69
C ARG A 667 43.04 40.66 -24.18
N ALA A 668 43.55 41.67 -23.48
CA ALA A 668 44.93 42.10 -23.68
C ALA A 668 45.91 41.04 -23.11
N PRO A 669 47.08 40.86 -23.73
CA PRO A 669 48.13 40.06 -23.13
C PRO A 669 48.67 40.73 -21.86
N ASP A 670 48.97 39.94 -20.84
CA ASP A 670 49.79 40.43 -19.74
C ASP A 670 51.26 40.59 -20.20
N ALA A 671 52.04 41.37 -19.46
CA ALA A 671 53.40 41.72 -19.86
C ALA A 671 54.32 40.48 -19.99
N ALA A 672 54.16 39.48 -19.12
CA ALA A 672 55.01 38.29 -19.12
C ALA A 672 54.61 37.34 -20.26
N GLY A 673 53.32 37.09 -20.45
CA GLY A 673 52.77 36.27 -21.53
C GLY A 673 53.11 36.86 -22.91
N LYS A 674 53.03 38.19 -23.06
CA LYS A 674 53.44 38.87 -24.30
C LYS A 674 54.93 38.67 -24.57
N ALA A 675 55.78 38.91 -23.56
CA ALA A 675 57.23 38.80 -23.70
C ALA A 675 57.64 37.37 -24.08
N TYR A 676 57.06 36.37 -23.45
CA TYR A 676 57.31 34.95 -23.74
C TYR A 676 57.08 34.62 -25.23
N TRP A 677 55.89 34.93 -25.76
CA TRP A 677 55.57 34.61 -27.15
C TRP A 677 56.37 35.43 -28.17
N VAL A 678 56.67 36.69 -27.87
CA VAL A 678 57.51 37.52 -28.74
C VAL A 678 58.94 36.98 -28.81
N GLU A 679 59.51 36.54 -27.69
CA GLU A 679 60.84 35.89 -27.69
C GLU A 679 60.83 34.55 -28.42
N ALA A 680 59.76 33.75 -28.31
CA ALA A 680 59.61 32.52 -29.09
C ALA A 680 59.64 32.81 -30.61
N LEU A 681 58.91 33.83 -31.08
CA LEU A 681 58.93 34.23 -32.49
C LEU A 681 60.30 34.78 -32.93
N LYS A 682 61.03 35.48 -32.06
CA LYS A 682 62.42 35.91 -32.35
C LYS A 682 63.38 34.72 -32.48
N ALA A 683 63.09 33.61 -31.79
CA ALA A 683 63.79 32.35 -31.91
C ALA A 683 63.28 31.47 -33.08
N ASN A 684 62.54 32.05 -34.04
CA ASN A 684 61.97 31.38 -35.21
C ASN A 684 60.91 30.30 -34.90
N PHE A 685 60.16 30.44 -33.80
CA PHE A 685 58.96 29.64 -33.59
C PHE A 685 57.92 29.91 -34.69
N ASP A 686 57.29 28.84 -35.21
CA ASP A 686 56.38 28.98 -36.35
C ASP A 686 55.07 29.66 -35.93
N ARG A 687 54.59 30.63 -36.72
CA ARG A 687 53.35 31.35 -36.43
C ARG A 687 52.12 30.44 -36.53
N ALA A 688 52.15 29.42 -37.39
CA ALA A 688 51.07 28.44 -37.46
C ALA A 688 51.02 27.54 -36.23
N GLU A 689 52.18 27.12 -35.71
CA GLU A 689 52.27 26.41 -34.44
C GLU A 689 51.81 27.29 -33.26
N MET A 690 52.11 28.60 -33.28
CA MET A 690 51.58 29.54 -32.29
C MET A 690 50.06 29.65 -32.35
N LEU A 691 49.49 29.82 -33.54
CA LEU A 691 48.04 29.87 -33.70
C LEU A 691 47.36 28.59 -33.20
N ALA A 692 47.92 27.42 -33.54
CA ALA A 692 47.44 26.14 -33.02
C ALA A 692 47.54 26.07 -31.49
N ALA A 693 48.64 26.56 -30.89
CA ALA A 693 48.82 26.59 -29.45
C ALA A 693 47.83 27.53 -28.73
N PHE A 694 47.48 28.67 -29.32
CA PHE A 694 46.43 29.55 -28.79
C PHE A 694 45.05 28.91 -28.92
N SER A 695 44.77 28.27 -30.05
CA SER A 695 43.51 27.58 -30.31
C SER A 695 43.24 26.45 -29.31
N GLU A 696 44.26 25.66 -28.97
CA GLU A 696 44.16 24.56 -28.01
C GLU A 696 44.54 24.96 -26.58
N SER A 697 44.72 26.26 -26.32
CA SER A 697 44.92 26.74 -24.95
C SER A 697 43.70 26.44 -24.09
N ALA A 698 43.91 26.11 -22.81
CA ALA A 698 42.82 25.81 -21.88
C ALA A 698 41.80 26.97 -21.79
N GLU A 699 42.25 28.21 -21.96
CA GLU A 699 41.41 29.40 -22.00
C GLU A 699 40.50 29.42 -23.23
N ASN A 700 41.04 29.22 -24.44
CA ASN A 700 40.21 29.17 -25.65
C ASN A 700 39.26 27.96 -25.65
N VAL A 701 39.74 26.78 -25.23
CA VAL A 701 38.88 25.59 -25.09
C VAL A 701 37.69 25.89 -24.18
N ALA A 702 37.91 26.54 -23.04
CA ALA A 702 36.84 26.93 -22.12
C ALA A 702 35.88 27.98 -22.72
N GLN A 703 36.38 28.91 -23.54
CA GLN A 703 35.54 29.90 -24.23
C GLN A 703 34.65 29.26 -25.30
N VAL A 704 35.14 28.22 -25.99
CA VAL A 704 34.43 27.60 -27.11
C VAL A 704 33.50 26.46 -26.68
N VAL A 705 33.87 25.68 -25.66
CA VAL A 705 33.17 24.42 -25.32
C VAL A 705 31.66 24.59 -25.13
N GLY A 706 31.21 25.69 -24.51
CA GLY A 706 29.78 25.94 -24.30
C GLY A 706 28.97 26.13 -25.60
N SER A 707 29.63 26.44 -26.73
CA SER A 707 28.98 26.59 -28.03
C SER A 707 28.94 25.29 -28.86
N ILE A 708 29.73 24.29 -28.47
CA ILE A 708 29.87 23.03 -29.20
C ILE A 708 29.58 21.79 -28.34
N GLU A 709 29.23 21.94 -27.07
CA GLU A 709 29.12 20.82 -26.12
C GLU A 709 28.14 19.73 -26.57
N ASN A 710 27.07 20.09 -27.28
CA ASN A 710 26.05 19.15 -27.80
C ASN A 710 26.39 18.61 -29.20
N GLY A 711 27.64 18.77 -29.63
CA GLY A 711 28.05 18.60 -31.02
C GLY A 711 27.73 19.84 -31.87
N PHE A 712 28.18 19.85 -33.11
CA PHE A 712 27.96 20.95 -34.04
C PHE A 712 27.75 20.46 -35.48
N ASP A 713 26.90 21.19 -36.19
CA ASP A 713 26.56 20.89 -37.58
C ASP A 713 27.70 21.28 -38.53
N TYR A 714 27.91 20.47 -39.56
CA TYR A 714 28.78 20.76 -40.70
C TYR A 714 28.20 20.12 -41.98
N ALA A 715 28.66 20.59 -43.15
CA ALA A 715 28.28 20.02 -44.44
C ALA A 715 29.41 19.12 -44.96
N GLY A 716 29.11 17.85 -45.21
CA GLY A 716 30.06 16.81 -45.64
C GLY A 716 30.54 16.91 -47.08
#